data_AF-A0A4Q5WKR3-F1
#
_entry.id   AF-A0A4Q5WKR3-F1
#
_cell.length_a   1.000
_cell.length_b   1.000
_cell.length_c   1.000
_cell.angle_alpha   90.00
_cell.angle_beta   90.00
_cell.angle_gamma   90.00
#
_symmetry.space_group_name_H-M   'P 1'
#
loop_
_entity.id
_entity.type
_entity.pdbx_description
1 polymer ?
#
loop_
_entity_poly.entity_id
_entity_poly.type
_entity_poly.pdbx_seq_one_letter_code
_entity_poly.pdbx_strand_id
1 'polypeptide(L)'
;FLGTTSTTDRTFTTQIRGAIDLSFEAGSLVNGSLQSIAVQPDGKVVVGGNFTSINGTARNYIAQLNANGTLNTSFDSGTGANGAVTAVALQSDGRVLVGGSFTTINGTARNYIARLNADGNLDTSFDPGTGMNGKVTAVALQSDGRILVGGSFTTINGTARNYIARLNADGSLDTSFDPGTGANGSVLSVALQSDGKVLLGGDFTTIDGTARNYIARLNADGSLDTSFDPWTGPNGSVLAITPQNDGMVVLGGDFTTINGAARSRIARLKADGSLDTSFTPGTGANGPVIALALQSDGAVLVGGDFTTMDGTSRNRLARLNTDGSLDTRFDPGTGANNTVNALALQSDGRVLLGGLFTSFNDTARSYVERLDNDAATQSLSATRVTSASRVEWLRGGASPEVEQVSFELSTDSGATWSLLGAGTRISGGWERTGLNLPVVGLLRATARTAGGQYNGSSGLVQTTAGFFLPLAPTVTTSAATSITGSGATLVGSVNANGLATTAYFEYGLTSAYGSTASVTLSPADGTNAQSVSVILNGLQAVTTYSYRLVAVNSQGTAITSNGTFTTTSAQAQTAGAADLSFETGSFVNGSVQVIAVQTDGKVLIGGNFTAVRGAERNRIARLNADGSVDASFDPGTGADGLVTSIALQSDGKVVVGGTFTTINGTARNYIARLNANGSLDTSFNPGTGASSIVYSVAVQSDGKVFVAGAFTTINGATRNYIARLHADGSVDASFDPGTGANSAVYSLALQLDGKVLVGGTFTTINGAAANYMARLNADGSLDASFDPGTGANNWVYSLALQLDGKVLVGGNFTTINGATRNRIARLNADGSLDTSFDPGTGANNRVSILALQPDGKVLVGGNFTTINGTTSNRLARLNADGSLDVTFTGTGANGEVYSLALQSDGKVLVGGAFTTINGITRNYIARLNADGSLDTSFDPRTGANNWVYSVALQPDGKVLEGGNFTTINGITRNYIARLNADGSLDTGFDPGIGANSAVYSIAMQSDGKVLVGGAFTTFNGMARSRIARLNANGSLDTSFDPGTGASGAVYSIAVQSDGRVFVGGDFTTFNGTTRNIARLSANGSLDLSFTAGIPIGNIYSLAVQRDGKVLVGGLFTINFIDGTKRNHIARLNADGSLDLTYGGSGANFSVYALALQPDGKVLIGGEFTNINGAGRNRIARLTTNGGVDASFDPGTGANSVV
;
A
#
# COMPACT_ATOMS: atom_id res chain seq x y z
N PHE A 1 12.51 21.40 40.41
CA PHE A 1 13.19 20.60 41.45
C PHE A 1 12.28 19.41 41.78
N LEU A 2 12.80 18.19 41.64
CA LEU A 2 12.31 16.88 42.14
C LEU A 2 10.78 16.61 42.21
N GLY A 3 10.31 15.60 41.46
CA GLY A 3 9.00 14.97 41.61
C GLY A 3 8.77 13.90 40.53
N THR A 4 8.64 12.63 40.91
CA THR A 4 8.63 11.48 39.98
C THR A 4 7.31 10.73 39.93
N THR A 5 6.80 10.43 38.73
CA THR A 5 5.86 9.32 38.48
C THR A 5 6.12 8.71 37.11
N SER A 6 6.22 7.38 37.03
CA SER A 6 6.33 6.65 35.77
C SER A 6 5.03 5.91 35.45
N THR A 7 4.46 6.17 34.27
CA THR A 7 3.44 5.33 33.65
C THR A 7 3.74 5.21 32.17
N THR A 8 3.90 3.98 31.66
CA THR A 8 4.12 3.71 30.24
C THR A 8 2.81 3.87 29.48
N ASP A 9 2.71 4.91 28.66
CA ASP A 9 1.61 5.10 27.71
C ASP A 9 2.19 5.16 26.28
N ARG A 10 1.80 4.22 25.41
CA ARG A 10 2.32 4.09 24.04
C ARG A 10 1.43 4.83 23.05
N THR A 11 1.38 6.15 23.20
CA THR A 11 0.80 7.04 22.17
C THR A 11 1.75 7.18 20.98
N PHE A 12 1.22 7.59 19.82
CA PHE A 12 2.02 7.80 18.60
C PHE A 12 2.96 9.01 18.75
N THR A 13 4.19 8.77 19.22
CA THR A 13 5.24 9.79 19.21
C THR A 13 5.66 10.12 17.79
N THR A 14 5.58 11.39 17.42
CA THR A 14 6.30 11.94 16.26
C THR A 14 7.78 11.58 16.35
N GLN A 15 8.39 11.08 15.27
CA GLN A 15 9.81 10.68 15.25
C GLN A 15 10.71 11.92 15.44
N ILE A 16 11.23 12.10 16.65
CA ILE A 16 12.15 13.20 16.98
C ILE A 16 13.57 12.81 16.54
N ARG A 17 14.15 13.62 15.66
CA ARG A 17 15.49 13.38 15.11
C ARG A 17 16.55 13.52 16.21
N GLY A 18 17.27 12.45 16.50
CA GLY A 18 18.23 12.38 17.61
C GLY A 18 17.66 11.77 18.90
N ALA A 19 16.36 11.41 18.94
CA ALA A 19 15.80 10.65 20.06
C ALA A 19 16.20 9.16 19.99
N ILE A 20 16.18 8.51 21.15
CA ILE A 20 16.46 7.07 21.30
C ILE A 20 15.40 6.23 20.58
N ASP A 21 15.82 5.32 19.71
CA ASP A 21 14.94 4.33 19.11
C ASP A 21 14.60 3.23 20.13
N LEU A 22 13.38 3.27 20.66
CA LEU A 22 12.88 2.33 21.66
C LEU A 22 12.70 0.89 21.14
N SER A 23 12.90 0.62 19.84
CA SER A 23 12.97 -0.73 19.26
C SER A 23 14.37 -1.36 19.29
N PHE A 24 15.39 -0.61 19.74
CA PHE A 24 16.77 -1.11 19.88
C PHE A 24 17.04 -1.55 21.33
N GLU A 25 16.92 -2.86 21.58
CA GLU A 25 16.97 -3.51 22.88
C GLU A 25 18.40 -3.71 23.43
N ALA A 26 19.36 -2.85 23.08
CA ALA A 26 20.77 -2.94 23.48
C ALA A 26 21.03 -2.49 24.94
N GLY A 27 20.07 -2.71 25.83
CA GLY A 27 20.03 -2.14 27.17
C GLY A 27 21.18 -2.57 28.09
N SER A 28 22.11 -1.65 28.39
CA SER A 28 23.00 -1.67 29.56
C SER A 28 23.91 -2.90 29.77
N LEU A 29 24.23 -3.66 28.72
CA LEU A 29 24.78 -5.03 28.86
C LEU A 29 26.09 -5.34 28.12
N VAL A 30 26.71 -4.38 27.42
CA VAL A 30 28.12 -4.48 27.00
C VAL A 30 29.00 -4.07 28.20
N ASN A 31 30.04 -4.83 28.53
CA ASN A 31 30.86 -4.58 29.73
C ASN A 31 32.06 -3.63 29.52
N GLY A 32 32.23 -3.05 28.33
CA GLY A 32 33.31 -2.12 28.01
C GLY A 32 33.11 -1.39 26.68
N SER A 33 34.01 -0.47 26.33
CA SER A 33 33.77 0.52 25.27
C SER A 33 33.71 -0.06 23.86
N LEU A 34 32.78 0.43 23.04
CA LEU A 34 32.82 0.20 21.59
C LEU A 34 33.74 1.20 20.90
N GLN A 35 34.40 0.73 19.84
CA GLN A 35 35.33 1.49 19.01
C GLN A 35 35.07 1.28 17.51
N SER A 36 34.50 0.14 17.10
CA SER A 36 34.23 -0.14 15.68
C SER A 36 32.82 -0.69 15.49
N ILE A 37 32.12 -0.21 14.46
CA ILE A 37 30.74 -0.57 14.11
C ILE A 37 30.65 -0.71 12.59
N ALA A 38 30.02 -1.79 12.10
CA ALA A 38 29.65 -1.95 10.70
C ALA A 38 28.26 -2.59 10.56
N VAL A 39 27.42 -2.01 9.70
CA VAL A 39 26.04 -2.47 9.43
C VAL A 39 26.04 -3.46 8.28
N GLN A 40 25.27 -4.54 8.40
CA GLN A 40 25.06 -5.56 7.37
C GLN A 40 23.76 -5.31 6.57
N PRO A 41 23.64 -5.85 5.33
CA PRO A 41 22.46 -5.68 4.48
C PRO A 41 21.12 -6.12 5.09
N ASP A 42 21.15 -7.08 6.01
CA ASP A 42 19.97 -7.62 6.72
C ASP A 42 19.65 -6.85 8.04
N GLY A 43 20.35 -5.74 8.28
CA GLY A 43 20.18 -4.92 9.48
C GLY A 43 20.97 -5.39 10.70
N LYS A 44 21.67 -6.53 10.66
CA LYS A 44 22.62 -6.91 11.71
C LYS A 44 23.78 -5.91 11.82
N VAL A 45 24.45 -5.89 12.96
CA VAL A 45 25.55 -4.95 13.25
C VAL A 45 26.73 -5.71 13.83
N VAL A 46 27.90 -5.64 13.18
CA VAL A 46 29.16 -6.13 13.78
C VAL A 46 29.74 -5.01 14.65
N VAL A 47 30.07 -5.34 15.89
CA VAL A 47 30.61 -4.40 16.89
C VAL A 47 31.93 -4.92 17.46
N GLY A 48 32.92 -4.03 17.53
CA GLY A 48 34.23 -4.30 18.11
C GLY A 48 34.67 -3.19 19.07
N GLY A 49 35.51 -3.52 20.04
CA GLY A 49 36.00 -2.56 21.01
C GLY A 49 36.84 -3.17 22.12
N ASN A 50 36.78 -2.56 23.30
CA ASN A 50 37.45 -2.99 24.53
C ASN A 50 36.43 -3.57 25.52
N PHE A 51 35.82 -4.72 25.18
CA PHE A 51 34.83 -5.44 25.99
C PHE A 51 35.14 -6.96 25.98
N THR A 52 34.64 -7.68 26.98
CA THR A 52 34.76 -9.15 27.10
C THR A 52 33.44 -9.88 27.23
N SER A 53 32.31 -9.17 27.42
CA SER A 53 30.97 -9.76 27.34
C SER A 53 29.90 -8.80 26.84
N ILE A 54 28.85 -9.39 26.24
CA ILE A 54 27.60 -8.75 25.89
C ILE A 54 26.46 -9.61 26.45
N ASN A 55 25.54 -9.02 27.20
CA ASN A 55 24.44 -9.74 27.87
C ASN A 55 24.92 -10.95 28.70
N GLY A 56 25.97 -10.72 29.50
CA GLY A 56 26.65 -11.76 30.30
C GLY A 56 27.40 -12.83 29.50
N THR A 57 27.17 -12.93 28.19
CA THR A 57 27.75 -13.94 27.30
C THR A 57 29.17 -13.51 26.90
N ALA A 58 30.13 -14.40 27.05
CA ALA A 58 31.52 -14.13 26.71
C ALA A 58 31.68 -13.83 25.21
N ARG A 59 32.20 -12.64 24.91
CA ARG A 59 32.49 -12.13 23.57
C ARG A 59 33.69 -11.20 23.69
N ASN A 60 34.88 -11.74 23.44
CA ASN A 60 36.13 -11.00 23.63
C ASN A 60 36.41 -10.09 22.42
N TYR A 61 36.15 -8.80 22.63
CA TYR A 61 36.47 -7.65 21.77
C TYR A 61 35.76 -7.57 20.39
N ILE A 62 35.05 -8.63 19.98
CA ILE A 62 34.26 -8.69 18.74
C ILE A 62 32.93 -9.42 18.99
N ALA A 63 31.85 -8.94 18.38
CA ALA A 63 30.52 -9.55 18.42
C ALA A 63 29.66 -9.11 17.22
N GLN A 64 28.51 -9.75 17.05
CA GLN A 64 27.46 -9.33 16.11
C GLN A 64 26.13 -9.18 16.87
N LEU A 65 25.39 -8.12 16.57
CA LEU A 65 24.05 -7.84 17.07
C LEU A 65 23.02 -8.06 15.96
N ASN A 66 21.82 -8.48 16.35
CA ASN A 66 20.63 -8.51 15.51
C ASN A 66 20.11 -7.09 15.21
N ALA A 67 19.18 -6.96 14.27
CA ALA A 67 18.59 -5.68 13.88
C ALA A 67 17.81 -4.96 15.02
N ASN A 68 17.43 -5.68 16.09
CA ASN A 68 16.87 -5.12 17.33
C ASN A 68 17.93 -4.86 18.43
N GLY A 69 19.23 -4.96 18.15
CA GLY A 69 20.30 -4.71 19.11
C GLY A 69 20.63 -5.86 20.07
N THR A 70 19.86 -6.96 20.06
CA THR A 70 20.19 -8.17 20.85
C THR A 70 21.43 -8.89 20.29
N LEU A 71 22.18 -9.59 21.14
CA LEU A 71 23.34 -10.39 20.70
C LEU A 71 22.91 -11.51 19.72
N ASN A 72 23.54 -11.59 18.53
CA ASN A 72 23.42 -12.79 17.71
C ASN A 72 24.36 -13.88 18.23
N THR A 73 23.81 -14.95 18.77
CA THR A 73 24.57 -16.10 19.27
C THR A 73 25.11 -17.00 18.15
N SER A 74 24.61 -16.88 16.91
CA SER A 74 25.16 -17.62 15.76
C SER A 74 26.49 -17.07 15.25
N PHE A 75 26.95 -15.94 15.78
CA PHE A 75 28.28 -15.40 15.56
C PHE A 75 29.12 -15.65 16.82
N ASP A 76 30.07 -16.57 16.75
CA ASP A 76 30.92 -16.97 17.86
C ASP A 76 32.38 -17.10 17.43
N SER A 77 33.23 -16.23 17.96
CA SER A 77 34.67 -16.22 17.75
C SER A 77 35.44 -17.16 18.70
N GLY A 78 34.74 -18.01 19.45
CA GLY A 78 35.31 -18.86 20.49
C GLY A 78 35.93 -18.03 21.60
N THR A 79 37.22 -18.23 21.87
CA THR A 79 37.96 -17.39 22.84
C THR A 79 38.19 -15.95 22.35
N GLY A 80 37.84 -15.64 21.09
CA GLY A 80 37.86 -14.28 20.53
C GLY A 80 39.25 -13.70 20.35
N ALA A 81 39.36 -12.37 20.32
CA ALA A 81 40.65 -11.70 20.29
C ALA A 81 41.30 -11.67 21.68
N ASN A 82 42.62 -11.51 21.76
CA ASN A 82 43.32 -11.23 23.02
C ASN A 82 43.54 -9.73 23.30
N GLY A 83 42.98 -8.84 22.47
CA GLY A 83 43.06 -7.39 22.61
C GLY A 83 41.99 -6.68 21.78
N ALA A 84 41.84 -5.37 21.99
CA ALA A 84 40.73 -4.60 21.43
C ALA A 84 40.69 -4.59 19.89
N VAL A 85 39.50 -4.78 19.32
CA VAL A 85 39.22 -4.59 17.89
C VAL A 85 38.73 -3.17 17.67
N THR A 86 39.37 -2.44 16.75
CA THR A 86 39.15 -1.00 16.58
C THR A 86 38.84 -0.59 15.14
N ALA A 87 38.88 -1.55 14.21
CA ALA A 87 38.41 -1.43 12.84
C ALA A 87 37.68 -2.73 12.45
N VAL A 88 36.54 -2.62 11.77
CA VAL A 88 35.83 -3.77 11.17
C VAL A 88 35.37 -3.44 9.76
N ALA A 89 35.64 -4.32 8.80
CA ALA A 89 35.26 -4.12 7.39
C ALA A 89 34.54 -5.36 6.85
N LEU A 90 33.30 -5.18 6.39
CA LEU A 90 32.46 -6.28 5.90
C LEU A 90 32.78 -6.64 4.43
N GLN A 91 32.81 -7.93 4.14
CA GLN A 91 32.89 -8.45 2.78
C GLN A 91 31.50 -8.91 2.29
N SER A 92 31.29 -8.90 0.97
CA SER A 92 29.99 -9.21 0.34
C SER A 92 29.59 -10.68 0.43
N ASP A 93 30.52 -11.55 0.85
CA ASP A 93 30.31 -12.97 1.17
C ASP A 93 29.98 -13.20 2.66
N GLY A 94 29.81 -12.13 3.44
CA GLY A 94 29.52 -12.17 4.88
C GLY A 94 30.75 -12.27 5.78
N ARG A 95 31.96 -12.39 5.23
CA ARG A 95 33.20 -12.38 6.04
C ARG A 95 33.48 -11.00 6.63
N VAL A 96 34.21 -10.98 7.75
CA VAL A 96 34.52 -9.78 8.53
C VAL A 96 36.03 -9.64 8.66
N LEU A 97 36.61 -8.61 8.05
CA LEU A 97 37.98 -8.19 8.36
C LEU A 97 37.97 -7.42 9.69
N VAL A 98 38.92 -7.74 10.57
CA VAL A 98 39.07 -7.10 11.89
C VAL A 98 40.49 -6.59 12.05
N GLY A 99 40.63 -5.32 12.43
CA GLY A 99 41.89 -4.65 12.74
C GLY A 99 41.88 -4.12 14.18
N GLY A 100 43.02 -4.16 14.87
CA GLY A 100 43.06 -3.72 16.26
C GLY A 100 44.41 -3.86 16.94
N SER A 101 44.39 -4.04 18.27
CA SER A 101 45.57 -4.18 19.14
C SER A 101 45.82 -5.63 19.61
N PHE A 102 45.21 -6.62 18.96
CA PHE A 102 45.34 -8.05 19.29
C PHE A 102 46.55 -8.68 18.60
N THR A 103 47.06 -9.78 19.17
CA THR A 103 48.09 -10.65 18.57
C THR A 103 47.59 -12.07 18.29
N THR A 104 46.45 -12.47 18.87
CA THR A 104 45.78 -13.73 18.55
C THR A 104 44.28 -13.57 18.36
N ILE A 105 43.72 -14.44 17.51
CA ILE A 105 42.28 -14.69 17.35
C ILE A 105 42.04 -16.18 17.61
N ASN A 106 41.14 -16.49 18.55
CA ASN A 106 40.85 -17.83 19.04
C ASN A 106 42.11 -18.66 19.34
N GLY A 107 43.10 -18.05 20.01
CA GLY A 107 44.41 -18.64 20.30
C GLY A 107 45.41 -18.72 19.12
N THR A 108 44.97 -18.53 17.88
CA THR A 108 45.82 -18.57 16.68
C THR A 108 46.51 -17.23 16.45
N ALA A 109 47.80 -17.25 16.10
CA ALA A 109 48.60 -16.04 15.85
C ALA A 109 48.10 -15.24 14.63
N ARG A 110 47.66 -14.01 14.88
CA ARG A 110 47.21 -13.02 13.89
C ARG A 110 47.51 -11.63 14.44
N ASN A 111 48.68 -11.09 14.10
CA ASN A 111 49.15 -9.82 14.66
C ASN A 111 48.44 -8.64 14.00
N TYR A 112 47.55 -8.01 14.78
CA TYR A 112 46.83 -6.75 14.52
C TYR A 112 45.84 -6.70 13.35
N ILE A 113 45.84 -7.70 12.46
CA ILE A 113 44.87 -7.89 11.37
C ILE A 113 44.45 -9.36 11.27
N ALA A 114 43.15 -9.62 11.05
CA ALA A 114 42.60 -10.96 10.78
C ALA A 114 41.32 -10.88 9.95
N ARG A 115 40.85 -12.04 9.46
CA ARG A 115 39.52 -12.21 8.86
C ARG A 115 38.74 -13.29 9.61
N LEU A 116 37.45 -13.04 9.84
CA LEU A 116 36.49 -13.98 10.37
C LEU A 116 35.51 -14.40 9.28
N ASN A 117 35.00 -15.62 9.39
CA ASN A 117 33.90 -16.15 8.63
C ASN A 117 32.56 -15.53 9.08
N ALA A 118 31.48 -15.76 8.34
CA ALA A 118 30.15 -15.22 8.63
C ALA A 118 29.54 -15.77 9.96
N ASP A 119 30.08 -16.87 10.49
CA ASP A 119 29.76 -17.47 11.78
C ASP A 119 30.68 -16.98 12.93
N GLY A 120 31.62 -16.09 12.66
CA GLY A 120 32.59 -15.56 13.62
C GLY A 120 33.88 -16.38 13.79
N ASN A 121 33.98 -17.58 13.20
CA ASN A 121 35.21 -18.38 13.26
C ASN A 121 36.36 -17.73 12.46
N LEU A 122 37.61 -17.99 12.85
CA LEU A 122 38.78 -17.49 12.12
C LEU A 122 38.84 -18.06 10.69
N ASP A 123 38.96 -17.20 9.69
CA ASP A 123 39.24 -17.62 8.31
C ASP A 123 40.74 -17.90 8.15
N THR A 124 41.10 -19.17 8.13
CA THR A 124 42.49 -19.63 7.96
C THR A 124 43.04 -19.44 6.55
N SER A 125 42.22 -19.10 5.55
CA SER A 125 42.68 -18.67 4.22
C SER A 125 43.22 -17.24 4.22
N PHE A 126 43.07 -16.50 5.33
CA PHE A 126 43.68 -15.20 5.55
C PHE A 126 44.88 -15.34 6.48
N ASP A 127 46.09 -15.16 5.96
CA ASP A 127 47.33 -15.24 6.74
C ASP A 127 48.31 -14.09 6.40
N PRO A 128 48.47 -13.10 7.31
CA PRO A 128 49.44 -12.02 7.13
C PRO A 128 50.88 -12.42 7.54
N GLY A 129 51.15 -13.71 7.71
CA GLY A 129 52.42 -14.25 8.20
C GLY A 129 52.68 -13.83 9.65
N THR A 130 53.84 -13.23 9.90
CA THR A 130 54.13 -12.61 11.21
C THR A 130 53.35 -11.31 11.45
N GLY A 131 52.57 -10.84 10.47
CA GLY A 131 51.66 -9.70 10.59
C GLY A 131 52.34 -8.35 10.79
N MET A 132 51.64 -7.39 11.38
CA MET A 132 52.23 -6.08 11.70
C MET A 132 53.01 -6.12 13.02
N ASN A 133 53.89 -5.14 13.23
CA ASN A 133 54.55 -4.89 14.52
C ASN A 133 53.85 -3.82 15.39
N GLY A 134 52.66 -3.36 15.01
CA GLY A 134 51.89 -2.34 15.73
C GLY A 134 50.41 -2.34 15.36
N LYS A 135 49.59 -1.65 16.18
CA LYS A 135 48.13 -1.61 16.09
C LYS A 135 47.65 -1.15 14.70
N VAL A 136 46.61 -1.81 14.17
CA VAL A 136 45.79 -1.31 13.05
C VAL A 136 44.64 -0.47 13.59
N THR A 137 44.41 0.73 13.04
CA THR A 137 43.32 1.64 13.43
C THR A 137 42.25 1.78 12.35
N ALA A 138 42.58 1.58 11.07
CA ALA A 138 41.63 1.68 9.96
C ALA A 138 41.84 0.55 8.94
N VAL A 139 40.72 0.01 8.42
CA VAL A 139 40.70 -1.04 7.40
C VAL A 139 39.70 -0.67 6.30
N ALA A 140 40.20 -0.40 5.09
CA ALA A 140 39.38 -0.10 3.91
C ALA A 140 39.57 -1.19 2.84
N LEU A 141 38.49 -1.85 2.42
CA LEU A 141 38.53 -2.85 1.36
C LEU A 141 38.39 -2.18 -0.01
N GLN A 142 39.21 -2.55 -1.00
CA GLN A 142 39.07 -2.15 -2.40
C GLN A 142 38.17 -3.15 -3.16
N SER A 143 37.59 -2.71 -4.28
CA SER A 143 36.65 -3.50 -5.09
C SER A 143 37.26 -4.75 -5.76
N ASP A 144 38.58 -4.86 -5.79
CA ASP A 144 39.34 -6.03 -6.25
C ASP A 144 39.65 -7.04 -5.11
N GLY A 145 39.20 -6.76 -3.89
CA GLY A 145 39.43 -7.60 -2.71
C GLY A 145 40.73 -7.32 -1.96
N ARG A 146 41.56 -6.37 -2.41
CA ARG A 146 42.73 -5.90 -1.65
C ARG A 146 42.32 -5.00 -0.49
N ILE A 147 43.17 -4.91 0.53
CA ILE A 147 42.84 -4.34 1.83
C ILE A 147 43.86 -3.26 2.18
N LEU A 148 43.44 -2.01 2.23
CA LEU A 148 44.24 -0.90 2.75
C LEU A 148 44.17 -0.86 4.28
N VAL A 149 45.33 -0.72 4.92
CA VAL A 149 45.48 -0.79 6.38
C VAL A 149 46.28 0.41 6.89
N GLY A 150 45.64 1.20 7.77
CA GLY A 150 46.26 2.32 8.48
C GLY A 150 46.48 1.98 9.96
N GLY A 151 47.57 2.46 10.56
CA GLY A 151 47.80 2.26 11.98
C GLY A 151 49.10 2.85 12.53
N SER A 152 49.62 2.19 13.57
CA SER A 152 50.83 2.56 14.31
C SER A 152 52.03 1.62 14.04
N PHE A 153 52.00 0.86 12.95
CA PHE A 153 53.03 -0.12 12.57
C PHE A 153 54.14 0.48 11.69
N THR A 154 55.31 -0.14 11.67
CA THR A 154 56.43 0.21 10.78
C THR A 154 56.91 -0.96 9.90
N THR A 155 56.47 -2.18 10.19
CA THR A 155 56.74 -3.37 9.34
C THR A 155 55.52 -4.26 9.21
N ILE A 156 55.37 -4.89 8.04
CA ILE A 156 54.43 -5.99 7.78
C ILE A 156 55.23 -7.21 7.32
N ASN A 157 55.08 -8.32 8.04
CA ASN A 157 55.84 -9.57 7.85
C ASN A 157 57.37 -9.34 7.69
N GLY A 158 57.93 -8.47 8.54
CA GLY A 158 59.34 -8.04 8.48
C GLY A 158 59.71 -7.03 7.39
N THR A 159 58.83 -6.76 6.43
CA THR A 159 59.07 -5.77 5.35
C THR A 159 58.69 -4.37 5.82
N ALA A 160 59.52 -3.37 5.54
CA ALA A 160 59.28 -1.98 5.95
C ALA A 160 58.07 -1.36 5.23
N ARG A 161 57.08 -0.91 6.02
CA ARG A 161 55.89 -0.16 5.59
C ARG A 161 55.45 0.71 6.77
N ASN A 162 55.73 2.01 6.70
CA ASN A 162 55.45 2.94 7.80
C ASN A 162 54.00 3.43 7.75
N TYR A 163 53.21 2.95 8.71
CA TYR A 163 51.86 3.37 9.09
C TYR A 163 50.73 3.18 8.07
N ILE A 164 51.04 2.99 6.78
CA ILE A 164 50.11 2.70 5.69
C ILE A 164 50.65 1.56 4.81
N ALA A 165 49.77 0.64 4.41
CA ALA A 165 50.08 -0.42 3.45
C ALA A 165 48.81 -0.95 2.76
N ARG A 166 49.00 -1.83 1.76
CA ARG A 166 47.95 -2.66 1.16
C ARG A 166 48.29 -4.14 1.31
N LEU A 167 47.28 -4.96 1.57
CA LEU A 167 47.35 -6.42 1.57
C LEU A 167 46.54 -6.99 0.39
N ASN A 168 46.91 -8.17 -0.08
CA ASN A 168 46.13 -8.99 -0.99
C ASN A 168 44.94 -9.65 -0.28
N ALA A 169 44.04 -10.27 -1.04
CA ALA A 169 42.84 -10.92 -0.52
C ALA A 169 43.12 -12.16 0.37
N ASP A 170 44.35 -12.69 0.36
CA ASP A 170 44.86 -13.75 1.24
C ASP A 170 45.58 -13.22 2.50
N GLY A 171 45.75 -11.90 2.63
CA GLY A 171 46.46 -11.25 3.74
C GLY A 171 47.96 -11.02 3.51
N SER A 172 48.53 -11.53 2.42
CA SER A 172 49.92 -11.23 2.05
C SER A 172 50.12 -9.76 1.69
N LEU A 173 51.34 -9.23 1.84
CA LEU A 173 51.65 -7.84 1.49
C LEU A 173 51.57 -7.60 -0.03
N ASP A 174 50.78 -6.59 -0.45
CA ASP A 174 50.79 -6.15 -1.84
C ASP A 174 51.98 -5.21 -2.10
N THR A 175 53.01 -5.74 -2.75
CA THR A 175 54.22 -4.98 -3.12
C THR A 175 54.01 -4.04 -4.30
N SER A 176 52.87 -4.09 -5.00
CA SER A 176 52.47 -3.06 -5.99
C SER A 176 51.91 -1.78 -5.33
N PHE A 177 51.80 -1.76 -4.00
CA PHE A 177 51.57 -0.56 -3.22
C PHE A 177 52.86 -0.17 -2.50
N ASP A 178 53.51 0.91 -2.94
CA ASP A 178 54.70 1.44 -2.29
C ASP A 178 54.54 2.93 -1.96
N PRO A 179 54.37 3.28 -0.67
CA PRO A 179 54.32 4.66 -0.20
C PRO A 179 55.73 5.23 0.08
N GLY A 180 56.79 4.62 -0.46
CA GLY A 180 58.18 5.04 -0.27
C GLY A 180 58.62 4.88 1.19
N THR A 181 59.13 5.94 1.82
CA THR A 181 59.39 5.93 3.27
C THR A 181 58.11 5.88 4.12
N GLY A 182 56.92 5.95 3.51
CA GLY A 182 55.63 5.99 4.17
C GLY A 182 55.41 7.30 4.94
N ALA A 183 54.50 7.27 5.91
CA ALA A 183 54.29 8.39 6.81
C ALA A 183 55.39 8.46 7.90
N ASN A 184 55.59 9.64 8.50
CA ASN A 184 56.46 9.80 9.68
C ASN A 184 55.71 9.72 11.03
N GLY A 185 54.43 9.36 11.02
CA GLY A 185 53.59 9.20 12.20
C GLY A 185 52.33 8.40 11.88
N SER A 186 51.56 8.05 12.91
CA SER A 186 50.37 7.18 12.79
C SER A 186 49.38 7.65 11.73
N VAL A 187 48.88 6.71 10.91
CA VAL A 187 47.73 6.94 10.02
C VAL A 187 46.51 6.39 10.72
N LEU A 188 45.67 7.29 11.25
CA LEU A 188 44.54 6.94 12.09
C LEU A 188 43.32 6.53 11.25
N SER A 189 43.12 7.21 10.11
CA SER A 189 41.96 7.09 9.22
C SER A 189 42.40 6.88 7.78
N VAL A 190 41.71 6.01 7.05
CA VAL A 190 41.96 5.69 5.63
C VAL A 190 40.64 5.59 4.90
N ALA A 191 40.47 6.34 3.81
CA ALA A 191 39.28 6.30 2.97
C ALA A 191 39.66 6.21 1.48
N LEU A 192 38.80 5.58 0.67
CA LEU A 192 39.00 5.45 -0.77
C LEU A 192 38.21 6.55 -1.52
N GLN A 193 38.74 7.05 -2.64
CA GLN A 193 37.99 7.86 -3.59
C GLN A 193 37.57 7.01 -4.81
N SER A 194 36.53 7.44 -5.52
CA SER A 194 35.94 6.70 -6.65
C SER A 194 36.87 6.53 -7.85
N ASP A 195 37.96 7.30 -7.92
CA ASP A 195 39.04 7.19 -8.90
C ASP A 195 40.17 6.23 -8.48
N GLY A 196 40.04 5.58 -7.32
CA GLY A 196 41.01 4.65 -6.76
C GLY A 196 42.12 5.29 -5.92
N LYS A 197 42.12 6.63 -5.73
CA LYS A 197 43.04 7.30 -4.80
C LYS A 197 42.69 7.01 -3.34
N VAL A 198 43.69 7.10 -2.47
CA VAL A 198 43.57 6.78 -1.04
C VAL A 198 43.81 8.05 -0.21
N LEU A 199 42.82 8.50 0.54
CA LEU A 199 42.95 9.59 1.50
C LEU A 199 43.44 9.04 2.85
N LEU A 200 44.36 9.77 3.50
CA LEU A 200 44.96 9.42 4.78
C LEU A 200 44.76 10.57 5.78
N GLY A 201 44.19 10.29 6.95
CA GLY A 201 44.17 11.19 8.11
C GLY A 201 44.98 10.62 9.27
N GLY A 202 45.72 11.44 10.02
CA GLY A 202 46.44 10.97 11.20
C GLY A 202 47.29 12.01 11.92
N ASP A 203 48.37 11.54 12.53
CA ASP A 203 49.34 12.30 13.35
C ASP A 203 50.62 12.69 12.59
N PHE A 204 50.73 12.29 11.31
CA PHE A 204 51.91 12.50 10.48
C PHE A 204 52.07 13.96 10.01
N THR A 205 53.29 14.34 9.65
CA THR A 205 53.65 15.64 9.05
C THR A 205 54.36 15.50 7.70
N THR A 206 54.82 14.29 7.33
CA THR A 206 55.34 13.99 5.99
C THR A 206 54.86 12.64 5.47
N ILE A 207 54.67 12.54 4.16
CA ILE A 207 54.57 11.29 3.40
C ILE A 207 55.75 11.24 2.43
N ASP A 208 56.52 10.17 2.42
CA ASP A 208 57.72 9.98 1.58
C ASP A 208 58.67 11.21 1.60
N GLY A 209 58.99 11.66 2.82
CA GLY A 209 59.77 12.89 3.08
C GLY A 209 59.09 14.22 2.70
N THR A 210 57.98 14.21 1.95
CA THR A 210 57.28 15.40 1.47
C THR A 210 56.28 15.90 2.50
N ALA A 211 56.27 17.23 2.73
CA ALA A 211 55.42 17.86 3.74
C ALA A 211 53.91 17.68 3.45
N ARG A 212 53.22 17.03 4.38
CA ARG A 212 51.77 16.77 4.40
C ARG A 212 51.32 16.70 5.86
N ASN A 213 50.89 17.83 6.40
CA ASN A 213 50.46 17.92 7.79
C ASN A 213 49.08 17.27 7.97
N TYR A 214 49.04 16.13 8.64
CA TYR A 214 47.87 15.40 9.15
C TYR A 214 46.85 14.89 8.12
N ILE A 215 46.89 15.37 6.88
CA ILE A 215 46.03 14.97 5.76
C ILE A 215 46.87 14.80 4.48
N ALA A 216 46.64 13.71 3.76
CA ALA A 216 47.30 13.42 2.47
C ALA A 216 46.38 12.61 1.55
N ARG A 217 46.75 12.55 0.26
CA ARG A 217 46.16 11.64 -0.72
C ARG A 217 47.27 10.87 -1.46
N LEU A 218 47.08 9.58 -1.67
CA LEU A 218 47.95 8.72 -2.46
C LEU A 218 47.25 8.28 -3.74
N ASN A 219 48.03 7.97 -4.76
CA ASN A 219 47.58 7.28 -5.96
C ASN A 219 47.35 5.78 -5.70
N ALA A 220 46.77 5.07 -6.66
CA ALA A 220 46.44 3.64 -6.55
C ALA A 220 47.66 2.70 -6.42
N ASP A 221 48.88 3.19 -6.70
CA ASP A 221 50.17 2.53 -6.51
C ASP A 221 50.86 2.87 -5.18
N GLY A 222 50.27 3.75 -4.36
CA GLY A 222 50.82 4.21 -3.08
C GLY A 222 51.67 5.48 -3.18
N SER A 223 52.03 5.96 -4.37
CA SER A 223 52.76 7.21 -4.54
C SER A 223 51.94 8.43 -4.07
N LEU A 224 52.60 9.49 -3.60
CA LEU A 224 51.93 10.71 -3.15
C LEU A 224 51.23 11.43 -4.32
N ASP A 225 49.94 11.73 -4.18
CA ASP A 225 49.23 12.58 -5.13
C ASP A 225 49.56 14.06 -4.88
N THR A 226 50.43 14.61 -5.71
CA THR A 226 50.84 16.02 -5.65
C THR A 226 49.76 16.98 -6.15
N SER A 227 48.68 16.50 -6.79
CA SER A 227 47.50 17.33 -7.13
C SER A 227 46.58 17.58 -5.93
N PHE A 228 46.80 16.87 -4.82
CA PHE A 228 46.22 17.19 -3.52
C PHE A 228 47.28 17.89 -2.66
N ASP A 229 47.18 19.21 -2.53
CA ASP A 229 48.08 19.99 -1.70
C ASP A 229 47.32 20.81 -0.64
N PRO A 230 47.31 20.37 0.63
CA PRO A 230 46.70 21.13 1.71
C PRO A 230 47.53 22.35 2.13
N TRP A 231 48.64 22.68 1.45
CA TRP A 231 49.63 23.69 1.83
C TRP A 231 50.18 23.43 3.25
N THR A 232 50.03 24.39 4.17
CA THR A 232 50.39 24.21 5.58
C THR A 232 49.44 23.27 6.34
N GLY A 233 48.27 22.98 5.76
CA GLY A 233 47.29 22.02 6.26
C GLY A 233 46.61 22.42 7.58
N PRO A 234 45.96 21.44 8.24
CA PRO A 234 45.56 21.52 9.64
C PRO A 234 46.77 21.74 10.57
N ASN A 235 46.54 22.40 11.70
CA ASN A 235 47.55 22.58 12.77
C ASN A 235 47.50 21.52 13.89
N GLY A 236 46.82 20.40 13.66
CA GLY A 236 46.67 19.29 14.59
C GLY A 236 46.03 18.08 13.91
N SER A 237 46.07 16.91 14.55
CA SER A 237 45.73 15.62 13.96
C SER A 237 44.34 15.58 13.31
N VAL A 238 44.24 14.92 12.15
CA VAL A 238 42.96 14.59 11.52
C VAL A 238 42.59 13.19 11.94
N LEU A 239 41.54 13.07 12.76
CA LEU A 239 41.11 11.83 13.38
C LEU A 239 40.14 11.06 12.48
N ALA A 240 39.29 11.73 11.71
CA ALA A 240 38.31 11.12 10.82
C ALA A 240 38.23 11.86 9.48
N ILE A 241 38.10 11.10 8.39
CA ILE A 241 37.89 11.65 7.03
C ILE A 241 36.70 10.99 6.33
N THR A 242 35.91 11.78 5.61
CA THR A 242 34.86 11.26 4.71
C THR A 242 34.94 11.96 3.36
N PRO A 243 35.20 11.25 2.24
CA PRO A 243 35.08 11.81 0.91
C PRO A 243 33.61 12.07 0.56
N GLN A 244 33.36 13.16 -0.17
CA GLN A 244 32.08 13.48 -0.80
C GLN A 244 32.13 13.13 -2.30
N ASN A 245 30.96 12.98 -2.92
CA ASN A 245 30.82 12.53 -4.31
C ASN A 245 31.34 13.52 -5.38
N ASP A 246 31.48 14.79 -5.03
CA ASP A 246 32.09 15.87 -5.82
C ASP A 246 33.63 15.94 -5.69
N GLY A 247 34.21 15.02 -4.92
CA GLY A 247 35.64 14.96 -4.63
C GLY A 247 36.10 15.85 -3.46
N MET A 248 35.20 16.60 -2.82
CA MET A 248 35.49 17.27 -1.56
C MET A 248 35.70 16.26 -0.43
N VAL A 249 36.32 16.67 0.68
CA VAL A 249 36.65 15.81 1.82
C VAL A 249 36.29 16.49 3.12
N VAL A 250 35.39 15.91 3.91
CA VAL A 250 35.06 16.39 5.26
C VAL A 250 36.10 15.82 6.24
N LEU A 251 36.64 16.69 7.08
CA LEU A 251 37.65 16.37 8.09
C LEU A 251 37.10 16.59 9.49
N GLY A 252 37.27 15.60 10.37
CA GLY A 252 37.12 15.72 11.82
C GLY A 252 38.45 15.47 12.51
N GLY A 253 38.77 16.20 13.59
CA GLY A 253 40.01 15.96 14.31
C GLY A 253 40.28 16.90 15.48
N ASP A 254 41.55 17.12 15.78
CA ASP A 254 42.05 17.95 16.88
C ASP A 254 42.79 19.23 16.41
N PHE A 255 42.51 19.70 15.19
CA PHE A 255 42.96 20.99 14.66
C PHE A 255 42.09 22.17 15.14
N THR A 256 42.65 23.38 15.14
CA THR A 256 41.93 24.66 15.37
C THR A 256 41.99 25.61 14.17
N THR A 257 42.92 25.40 13.25
CA THR A 257 43.04 26.14 11.99
C THR A 257 43.41 25.21 10.85
N ILE A 258 42.99 25.55 9.63
CA ILE A 258 43.53 25.00 8.38
C ILE A 258 44.04 26.17 7.55
N ASN A 259 45.31 26.14 7.14
CA ASN A 259 45.96 27.24 6.40
C ASN A 259 45.77 28.62 7.04
N GLY A 260 45.90 28.68 8.37
CA GLY A 260 45.71 29.88 9.19
C GLY A 260 44.25 30.33 9.37
N ALA A 261 43.30 29.82 8.59
CA ALA A 261 41.88 30.11 8.76
C ALA A 261 41.28 29.30 9.92
N ALA A 262 40.50 29.96 10.77
CA ALA A 262 39.86 29.32 11.93
C ALA A 262 38.88 28.21 11.50
N ARG A 263 39.12 27.00 12.01
CA ARG A 263 38.29 25.80 11.82
C ARG A 263 38.48 24.90 13.04
N SER A 264 37.62 25.04 14.04
CA SER A 264 37.69 24.23 15.27
C SER A 264 37.17 22.83 15.01
N ARG A 265 38.08 21.85 14.94
CA ARG A 265 37.81 20.40 15.03
C ARG A 265 37.01 19.77 13.87
N ILE A 266 36.35 20.57 13.01
CA ILE A 266 35.59 20.15 11.83
C ILE A 266 35.84 21.10 10.65
N ALA A 267 35.99 20.57 9.44
CA ALA A 267 36.18 21.35 8.20
C ALA A 267 35.81 20.54 6.93
N ARG A 268 35.83 21.21 5.76
CA ARG A 268 35.80 20.56 4.44
C ARG A 268 36.95 21.09 3.57
N LEU A 269 37.62 20.20 2.84
CA LEU A 269 38.58 20.53 1.78
C LEU A 269 37.95 20.26 0.41
N LYS A 270 38.42 20.95 -0.62
CA LYS A 270 38.09 20.68 -2.02
C LYS A 270 38.95 19.53 -2.58
N ALA A 271 38.64 19.09 -3.80
CA ALA A 271 39.35 18.00 -4.47
C ALA A 271 40.86 18.23 -4.74
N ASP A 272 41.32 19.49 -4.65
CA ASP A 272 42.72 19.93 -4.75
C ASP A 272 43.44 20.02 -3.38
N GLY A 273 42.74 19.77 -2.27
CA GLY A 273 43.25 19.92 -0.91
C GLY A 273 43.09 21.32 -0.31
N SER A 274 42.66 22.32 -1.07
CA SER A 274 42.40 23.67 -0.56
C SER A 274 41.18 23.71 0.37
N LEU A 275 41.15 24.63 1.33
CA LEU A 275 40.01 24.79 2.25
C LEU A 275 38.75 25.20 1.47
N ASP A 276 37.62 24.53 1.75
CA ASP A 276 36.32 25.03 1.34
C ASP A 276 35.82 26.08 2.35
N THR A 277 35.70 27.32 1.88
CA THR A 277 35.19 28.44 2.66
C THR A 277 33.68 28.50 2.73
N SER A 278 32.96 27.76 1.86
CA SER A 278 31.49 27.65 1.89
C SER A 278 30.98 26.70 2.98
N PHE A 279 31.82 25.78 3.46
CA PHE A 279 31.56 25.00 4.66
C PHE A 279 31.85 25.84 5.92
N THR A 280 30.81 26.30 6.60
CA THR A 280 30.83 27.23 7.72
C THR A 280 30.24 26.61 9.00
N PRO A 281 31.02 25.82 9.77
CA PRO A 281 30.59 25.23 11.04
C PRO A 281 30.58 26.23 12.21
N GLY A 282 30.44 27.53 11.93
CA GLY A 282 30.53 28.62 12.90
C GLY A 282 31.77 28.54 13.79
N THR A 283 31.61 28.51 15.11
CA THR A 283 32.74 28.33 16.05
C THR A 283 33.35 26.92 16.04
N GLY A 284 32.73 25.96 15.36
CA GLY A 284 33.08 24.54 15.35
C GLY A 284 32.83 23.84 16.69
N ALA A 285 33.48 22.70 16.89
CA ALA A 285 33.38 21.92 18.13
C ALA A 285 34.38 22.44 19.18
N ASN A 286 34.00 22.42 20.46
CA ASN A 286 34.89 22.78 21.57
C ASN A 286 35.81 21.63 22.05
N GLY A 287 35.80 20.49 21.38
CA GLY A 287 36.62 19.31 21.69
C GLY A 287 36.74 18.35 20.49
N PRO A 288 37.58 17.31 20.58
CA PRO A 288 37.92 16.42 19.46
C PRO A 288 36.70 15.87 18.71
N VAL A 289 36.73 15.89 17.37
CA VAL A 289 35.82 15.11 16.52
C VAL A 289 36.50 13.81 16.13
N ILE A 290 35.86 12.68 16.43
CA ILE A 290 36.46 11.33 16.43
C ILE A 290 35.84 10.42 15.35
N ALA A 291 34.58 10.66 14.98
CA ALA A 291 33.88 9.92 13.93
C ALA A 291 32.93 10.83 13.14
N LEU A 292 32.74 10.52 11.86
CA LEU A 292 31.81 11.19 10.95
C LEU A 292 30.94 10.14 10.23
N ALA A 293 29.69 10.47 9.97
CA ALA A 293 28.84 9.69 9.06
C ALA A 293 28.11 10.65 8.09
N LEU A 294 28.29 10.43 6.79
CA LEU A 294 27.75 11.28 5.71
C LEU A 294 26.44 10.70 5.17
N GLN A 295 25.46 11.57 5.01
CA GLN A 295 24.13 11.27 4.47
C GLN A 295 24.05 11.62 2.98
N SER A 296 23.15 10.98 2.25
CA SER A 296 23.00 11.11 0.79
C SER A 296 22.47 12.46 0.32
N ASP A 297 21.80 13.20 1.22
CA ASP A 297 21.47 14.63 1.05
C ASP A 297 22.66 15.57 1.32
N GLY A 298 23.80 15.03 1.76
CA GLY A 298 25.04 15.74 2.05
C GLY A 298 25.14 16.29 3.48
N ALA A 299 24.18 16.00 4.38
CA ALA A 299 24.29 16.30 5.79
C ALA A 299 25.32 15.39 6.50
N VAL A 300 25.97 15.90 7.56
CA VAL A 300 27.07 15.21 8.26
C VAL A 300 26.74 15.02 9.73
N LEU A 301 26.72 13.78 10.19
CA LEU A 301 26.71 13.46 11.62
C LEU A 301 28.13 13.47 12.17
N VAL A 302 28.29 14.05 13.35
CA VAL A 302 29.58 14.38 13.98
C VAL A 302 29.59 13.81 15.40
N GLY A 303 30.51 12.89 15.68
CA GLY A 303 30.67 12.25 17.00
C GLY A 303 32.07 12.47 17.57
N GLY A 304 32.17 12.64 18.89
CA GLY A 304 33.48 12.78 19.54
C GLY A 304 33.42 13.21 21.00
N ASP A 305 34.40 14.03 21.40
CA ASP A 305 34.59 14.53 22.77
C ASP A 305 34.40 16.06 22.89
N PHE A 306 33.34 16.58 22.29
CA PHE A 306 32.87 17.96 22.47
C PHE A 306 31.63 18.02 23.38
N THR A 307 31.32 19.21 23.92
CA THR A 307 30.07 19.52 24.65
C THR A 307 29.28 20.65 23.99
N THR A 308 29.90 21.41 23.08
CA THR A 308 29.21 22.39 22.23
C THR A 308 29.62 22.25 20.77
N MET A 309 28.68 22.56 19.88
CA MET A 309 28.89 22.75 18.43
C MET A 309 28.32 24.12 18.05
N ASP A 310 29.13 24.97 17.43
CA ASP A 310 28.78 26.38 17.12
C ASP A 310 28.14 27.12 18.33
N GLY A 311 28.85 27.12 19.46
CA GLY A 311 28.40 27.65 20.76
C GLY A 311 27.19 26.95 21.40
N THR A 312 26.44 26.14 20.66
CA THR A 312 25.19 25.49 21.09
C THR A 312 25.49 24.18 21.82
N SER A 313 24.77 23.90 22.91
CA SER A 313 24.91 22.66 23.67
C SER A 313 24.62 21.42 22.80
N ARG A 314 25.64 20.58 22.64
CA ARG A 314 25.62 19.32 21.88
C ARG A 314 26.63 18.37 22.52
N ASN A 315 26.17 17.56 23.47
CA ASN A 315 27.03 16.61 24.17
C ASN A 315 27.38 15.42 23.26
N ARG A 316 28.63 15.40 22.81
CA ARG A 316 29.30 14.29 22.12
C ARG A 316 28.75 13.88 20.74
N LEU A 317 27.59 14.42 20.34
CA LEU A 317 26.93 14.17 19.06
C LEU A 317 26.26 15.44 18.50
N ALA A 318 26.39 15.66 17.19
CA ALA A 318 25.70 16.72 16.44
C ALA A 318 25.40 16.30 14.99
N ARG A 319 24.53 17.05 14.30
CA ARG A 319 24.30 16.96 12.84
C ARG A 319 24.55 18.33 12.21
N LEU A 320 25.26 18.37 11.10
CA LEU A 320 25.52 19.57 10.30
C LEU A 320 24.80 19.45 8.96
N ASN A 321 24.33 20.59 8.44
CA ASN A 321 23.78 20.70 7.08
C ASN A 321 24.89 20.64 6.01
N THR A 322 24.52 20.69 4.73
CA THR A 322 25.43 20.64 3.57
C THR A 322 26.43 21.80 3.49
N ASP A 323 26.09 22.95 4.07
CA ASP A 323 26.92 24.13 4.26
C ASP A 323 27.74 24.10 5.57
N GLY A 324 27.66 23.01 6.33
CA GLY A 324 28.35 22.84 7.61
C GLY A 324 27.68 23.52 8.81
N SER A 325 26.60 24.29 8.63
CA SER A 325 25.85 24.89 9.74
C SER A 325 25.21 23.83 10.65
N LEU A 326 25.05 24.13 11.94
CA LEU A 326 24.41 23.19 12.88
C LEU A 326 22.93 22.98 12.53
N ASP A 327 22.52 21.72 12.31
CA ASP A 327 21.10 21.40 12.13
C ASP A 327 20.40 21.34 13.49
N THR A 328 19.81 22.47 13.88
CA THR A 328 19.04 22.63 15.12
C THR A 328 17.82 21.70 15.23
N ARG A 329 17.36 21.10 14.11
CA ARG A 329 16.25 20.14 14.08
C ARG A 329 16.68 18.73 14.49
N PHE A 330 17.98 18.44 14.58
CA PHE A 330 18.52 17.22 15.17
C PHE A 330 18.92 17.54 16.62
N ASP A 331 18.22 16.96 17.58
CA ASP A 331 18.43 17.22 19.00
C ASP A 331 18.60 15.91 19.78
N PRO A 332 19.82 15.59 20.25
CA PRO A 332 20.08 14.43 21.10
C PRO A 332 19.68 14.66 22.57
N GLY A 333 19.04 15.79 22.91
CA GLY A 333 18.67 16.14 24.28
C GLY A 333 19.90 16.39 25.14
N THR A 334 20.00 15.75 26.30
CA THR A 334 21.23 15.82 27.12
C THR A 334 22.39 15.00 26.53
N GLY A 335 22.16 14.23 25.45
CA GLY A 335 23.18 13.54 24.66
C GLY A 335 23.90 12.43 25.40
N ALA A 336 25.10 12.05 24.93
CA ALA A 336 25.89 11.01 25.57
C ALA A 336 26.70 11.58 26.74
N ASN A 337 26.71 10.90 27.89
CA ASN A 337 27.43 11.37 29.09
C ASN A 337 28.97 11.26 29.00
N ASN A 338 29.49 10.62 27.96
CA ASN A 338 30.91 10.42 27.71
C ASN A 338 31.17 10.22 26.20
N THR A 339 32.44 10.16 25.77
CA THR A 339 32.87 10.13 24.36
C THR A 339 32.05 9.19 23.46
N VAL A 340 31.54 9.71 22.34
CA VAL A 340 31.06 8.90 21.21
C VAL A 340 32.27 8.62 20.32
N ASN A 341 32.76 7.38 20.35
CA ASN A 341 33.93 6.97 19.57
C ASN A 341 33.57 6.66 18.12
N ALA A 342 32.38 6.12 17.87
CA ALA A 342 32.00 5.49 16.62
C ALA A 342 30.59 5.90 16.17
N LEU A 343 30.44 6.14 14.87
CA LEU A 343 29.16 6.35 14.20
C LEU A 343 28.97 5.32 13.08
N ALA A 344 27.73 4.94 12.79
CA ALA A 344 27.34 4.31 11.53
C ALA A 344 25.90 4.68 11.18
N LEU A 345 25.56 4.67 9.89
CA LEU A 345 24.21 4.88 9.39
C LEU A 345 23.62 3.56 8.88
N GLN A 346 22.39 3.25 9.28
CA GLN A 346 21.63 2.12 8.75
C GLN A 346 20.93 2.49 7.43
N SER A 347 20.49 1.50 6.65
CA SER A 347 19.86 1.69 5.33
C SER A 347 18.52 2.44 5.38
N ASP A 348 17.86 2.47 6.53
CA ASP A 348 16.64 3.24 6.82
C ASP A 348 16.91 4.69 7.26
N GLY A 349 18.19 5.06 7.44
CA GLY A 349 18.66 6.37 7.86
C GLY A 349 18.97 6.49 9.36
N ARG A 350 18.67 5.47 10.19
CA ARG A 350 18.93 5.53 11.64
C ARG A 350 20.43 5.59 11.97
N VAL A 351 20.74 6.22 13.11
CA VAL A 351 22.11 6.44 13.57
C VAL A 351 22.49 5.43 14.64
N LEU A 352 23.53 4.64 14.42
CA LEU A 352 24.15 3.80 15.44
C LEU A 352 25.34 4.52 16.06
N LEU A 353 25.41 4.50 17.39
CA LEU A 353 26.46 5.09 18.20
C LEU A 353 27.26 3.99 18.91
N GLY A 354 28.58 4.17 19.02
CA GLY A 354 29.44 3.39 19.90
C GLY A 354 30.39 4.30 20.68
N GLY A 355 30.76 3.96 21.91
CA GLY A 355 31.63 4.85 22.68
C GLY A 355 31.99 4.39 24.09
N LEU A 356 32.30 5.39 24.92
CA LEU A 356 32.64 5.31 26.34
C LEU A 356 31.47 5.71 27.27
N PHE A 357 30.30 6.03 26.69
CA PHE A 357 29.11 6.47 27.42
C PHE A 357 28.42 5.35 28.20
N THR A 358 27.83 5.70 29.33
CA THR A 358 27.02 4.83 30.20
C THR A 358 25.58 5.31 30.36
N SER A 359 25.28 6.52 29.90
CA SER A 359 23.93 6.99 29.62
C SER A 359 23.87 7.85 28.37
N PHE A 360 22.70 7.83 27.72
CA PHE A 360 22.32 8.71 26.63
C PHE A 360 20.97 9.36 26.95
N ASN A 361 20.85 10.68 26.80
CA ASN A 361 19.67 11.46 27.19
C ASN A 361 19.13 11.07 28.59
N ASP A 362 20.05 11.10 29.58
CA ASP A 362 19.89 10.64 30.98
C ASP A 362 19.41 9.18 31.20
N THR A 363 19.21 8.42 30.13
CA THR A 363 18.76 7.02 30.15
C THR A 363 19.96 6.07 30.19
N ALA A 364 19.94 5.05 31.06
CA ALA A 364 21.02 4.08 31.17
C ALA A 364 21.25 3.30 29.85
N ARG A 365 22.44 3.48 29.27
CA ARG A 365 22.84 3.02 27.92
C ARG A 365 24.35 2.84 27.87
N SER A 366 24.81 1.60 27.94
CA SER A 366 26.24 1.27 28.06
C SER A 366 26.87 1.03 26.69
N TYR A 367 27.70 1.96 26.25
CA TYR A 367 28.66 1.89 25.14
C TYR A 367 28.09 1.72 23.73
N VAL A 368 26.78 1.49 23.57
CA VAL A 368 26.07 1.38 22.29
C VAL A 368 24.66 1.98 22.39
N GLU A 369 24.17 2.58 21.30
CA GLU A 369 22.79 3.08 21.18
C GLU A 369 22.38 3.20 19.70
N ARG A 370 21.06 3.19 19.42
CA ARG A 370 20.49 3.63 18.13
C ARG A 370 19.55 4.82 18.32
N LEU A 371 19.68 5.81 17.45
CA LEU A 371 18.81 6.99 17.39
C LEU A 371 17.95 6.98 16.12
N ASP A 372 16.74 7.49 16.28
CA ASP A 372 15.89 7.89 15.17
C ASP A 372 16.44 9.14 14.47
N ASN A 373 16.16 9.25 13.17
CA ASN A 373 16.70 10.27 12.28
C ASN A 373 15.61 10.72 11.30
N ASP A 374 15.97 11.53 10.30
CA ASP A 374 15.13 11.68 9.11
C ASP A 374 14.94 10.34 8.37
N ALA A 375 13.91 10.26 7.52
CA ALA A 375 13.67 9.09 6.70
C ALA A 375 14.72 8.97 5.57
N ALA A 376 15.25 7.77 5.36
CA ALA A 376 15.93 7.41 4.13
C ALA A 376 14.94 7.25 2.98
N THR A 377 15.35 7.69 1.79
CA THR A 377 14.66 7.38 0.53
C THR A 377 15.62 6.72 -0.45
N GLN A 378 15.09 5.82 -1.28
CA GLN A 378 15.83 5.14 -2.34
C GLN A 378 14.88 4.54 -3.39
N SER A 379 15.36 4.38 -4.63
CA SER A 379 14.65 3.62 -5.67
C SER A 379 15.66 2.90 -6.56
N LEU A 380 15.45 1.59 -6.77
CA LEU A 380 16.23 0.77 -7.71
C LEU A 380 15.33 0.43 -8.90
N SER A 381 15.78 0.68 -10.12
CA SER A 381 15.00 0.50 -11.35
C SER A 381 15.87 0.09 -12.54
N ALA A 382 15.21 -0.32 -13.64
CA ALA A 382 15.84 -0.38 -14.95
C ALA A 382 14.96 0.20 -16.06
N THR A 383 15.62 0.69 -17.10
CA THR A 383 15.03 1.37 -18.27
C THR A 383 15.74 0.94 -19.55
N ARG A 384 15.06 1.05 -20.70
CA ARG A 384 15.58 0.64 -22.02
C ARG A 384 15.80 1.85 -22.92
N VAL A 385 17.05 2.11 -23.31
CA VAL A 385 17.48 3.32 -24.01
C VAL A 385 17.91 2.98 -25.44
N THR A 386 16.93 2.79 -26.33
CA THR A 386 17.03 2.66 -27.81
C THR A 386 17.91 1.55 -28.42
N SER A 387 18.89 1.01 -27.70
CA SER A 387 19.79 -0.05 -28.16
C SER A 387 20.38 -0.87 -27.00
N ALA A 388 20.52 -0.28 -25.81
CA ALA A 388 20.97 -0.94 -24.58
C ALA A 388 20.11 -0.54 -23.38
N SER A 389 20.25 -1.28 -22.27
CA SER A 389 19.51 -1.06 -21.03
C SER A 389 20.37 -0.31 -20.00
N ARG A 390 19.69 0.30 -19.04
CA ARG A 390 20.23 1.08 -17.93
C ARG A 390 19.62 0.59 -16.62
N VAL A 391 20.45 0.37 -15.61
CA VAL A 391 20.04 0.22 -14.21
C VAL A 391 20.33 1.53 -13.48
N GLU A 392 19.49 1.91 -12.52
CA GLU A 392 19.63 3.12 -11.71
C GLU A 392 19.23 2.84 -10.26
N TRP A 393 20.03 3.34 -9.31
CA TRP A 393 19.75 3.35 -7.89
C TRP A 393 19.90 4.76 -7.34
N LEU A 394 18.76 5.43 -7.12
CA LEU A 394 18.71 6.73 -6.45
C LEU A 394 18.70 6.54 -4.93
N ARG A 395 19.32 7.47 -4.21
CA ARG A 395 19.36 7.55 -2.74
C ARG A 395 19.18 9.02 -2.34
N GLY A 396 18.36 9.29 -1.33
CA GLY A 396 18.11 10.66 -0.87
C GLY A 396 17.66 10.74 0.59
N GLY A 397 17.73 11.95 1.15
CA GLY A 397 17.49 12.19 2.58
C GLY A 397 18.51 11.46 3.44
N ALA A 398 18.04 10.92 4.57
CA ALA A 398 18.92 10.36 5.60
C ALA A 398 19.64 9.05 5.22
N SER A 399 19.31 8.47 4.06
CA SER A 399 20.05 7.36 3.44
C SER A 399 21.55 7.59 3.62
N PRO A 400 22.34 6.59 4.06
CA PRO A 400 23.80 6.74 4.04
C PRO A 400 24.28 7.07 2.62
N GLU A 401 25.27 7.97 2.55
CA GLU A 401 26.11 8.10 1.38
C GLU A 401 26.95 6.82 1.22
N VAL A 402 27.16 6.41 -0.03
CA VAL A 402 27.72 5.10 -0.36
C VAL A 402 28.87 5.17 -1.37
N GLU A 403 29.76 4.19 -1.30
CA GLU A 403 30.85 3.98 -2.26
C GLU A 403 30.83 2.53 -2.80
N GLN A 404 31.66 2.24 -3.82
CA GLN A 404 31.82 0.91 -4.42
C GLN A 404 30.49 0.21 -4.78
N VAL A 405 29.55 0.95 -5.37
CA VAL A 405 28.26 0.38 -5.78
C VAL A 405 28.48 -0.69 -6.86
N SER A 406 27.91 -1.87 -6.65
CA SER A 406 27.77 -2.91 -7.67
C SER A 406 26.30 -3.13 -8.02
N PHE A 407 26.05 -3.50 -9.27
CA PHE A 407 24.73 -3.87 -9.77
C PHE A 407 24.72 -5.34 -10.17
N GLU A 408 23.64 -6.03 -9.85
CA GLU A 408 23.51 -7.48 -9.94
C GLU A 408 22.11 -7.85 -10.47
N LEU A 409 22.02 -8.92 -11.26
CA LEU A 409 20.80 -9.41 -11.89
C LEU A 409 20.51 -10.86 -11.47
N SER A 410 19.27 -11.12 -11.08
CA SER A 410 18.68 -12.45 -10.96
C SER A 410 17.56 -12.64 -11.98
N THR A 411 17.52 -13.80 -12.61
CA THR A 411 16.45 -14.24 -13.53
C THR A 411 15.64 -15.41 -12.97
N ASP A 412 15.89 -15.79 -11.71
CA ASP A 412 15.36 -16.96 -11.03
C ASP A 412 14.73 -16.59 -9.66
N SER A 413 14.10 -15.41 -9.61
CA SER A 413 13.41 -14.86 -8.43
C SER A 413 14.29 -14.71 -7.18
N GLY A 414 15.61 -14.51 -7.38
CA GLY A 414 16.57 -14.17 -6.35
C GLY A 414 17.46 -15.33 -5.87
N ALA A 415 17.35 -16.52 -6.47
CA ALA A 415 18.13 -17.70 -6.08
C ALA A 415 19.60 -17.61 -6.51
N THR A 416 19.90 -17.08 -7.69
CA THR A 416 21.25 -16.77 -8.15
C THR A 416 21.39 -15.32 -8.62
N TRP A 417 22.60 -14.77 -8.49
CA TRP A 417 22.89 -13.37 -8.77
C TRP A 417 24.13 -13.25 -9.66
N SER A 418 23.96 -12.57 -10.80
CA SER A 418 25.00 -12.32 -11.80
C SER A 418 25.44 -10.85 -11.75
N LEU A 419 26.74 -10.58 -11.80
CA LEU A 419 27.28 -9.23 -11.70
C LEU A 419 27.13 -8.47 -13.03
N LEU A 420 26.40 -7.35 -13.01
CA LEU A 420 26.27 -6.40 -14.14
C LEU A 420 27.43 -5.38 -14.19
N GLY A 421 28.16 -5.25 -13.09
CA GLY A 421 29.36 -4.44 -12.94
C GLY A 421 29.24 -3.34 -11.87
N ALA A 422 30.29 -2.52 -11.77
CA ALA A 422 30.31 -1.36 -10.89
C ALA A 422 29.40 -0.23 -11.41
N GLY A 423 28.75 0.49 -10.49
CA GLY A 423 27.96 1.67 -10.77
C GLY A 423 28.82 2.90 -11.07
N THR A 424 28.33 3.75 -11.98
CA THR A 424 28.84 5.09 -12.26
C THR A 424 28.00 6.12 -11.50
N ARG A 425 28.61 7.17 -10.94
CA ARG A 425 27.88 8.17 -10.14
C ARG A 425 27.01 9.06 -11.01
N ILE A 426 25.81 9.40 -10.52
CA ILE A 426 24.91 10.40 -11.09
C ILE A 426 24.36 11.34 -9.98
N SER A 427 23.65 12.39 -10.39
CA SER A 427 22.90 13.25 -9.47
C SER A 427 21.89 12.41 -8.66
N GLY A 428 22.02 12.44 -7.33
CA GLY A 428 21.12 11.71 -6.42
C GLY A 428 21.26 10.17 -6.45
N GLY A 429 22.30 9.60 -7.04
CA GLY A 429 22.42 8.14 -7.10
C GLY A 429 23.57 7.59 -7.94
N TRP A 430 23.36 6.37 -8.42
CA TRP A 430 24.30 5.60 -9.23
C TRP A 430 23.58 4.88 -10.38
N GLU A 431 24.25 4.69 -11.52
CA GLU A 431 23.70 3.97 -12.67
C GLU A 431 24.66 2.95 -13.27
N ARG A 432 24.14 2.07 -14.13
CA ARG A 432 24.94 1.25 -15.03
C ARG A 432 24.25 1.16 -16.39
N THR A 433 24.85 1.76 -17.41
CA THR A 433 24.39 1.78 -18.80
C THR A 433 25.09 0.73 -19.65
N GLY A 434 24.61 0.53 -20.89
CA GLY A 434 25.21 -0.41 -21.85
C GLY A 434 24.86 -1.88 -21.58
N LEU A 435 23.85 -2.18 -20.78
CA LEU A 435 23.51 -3.54 -20.34
C LEU A 435 22.57 -4.25 -21.31
N ASN A 436 22.78 -5.56 -21.50
CA ASN A 436 21.83 -6.44 -22.15
C ASN A 436 21.01 -7.18 -21.07
N LEU A 437 19.94 -6.54 -20.61
CA LEU A 437 19.04 -7.08 -19.59
C LEU A 437 17.89 -7.89 -20.23
N PRO A 438 17.36 -8.91 -19.54
CA PRO A 438 16.12 -9.59 -19.94
C PRO A 438 14.91 -8.65 -19.84
N VAL A 439 13.80 -9.04 -20.45
CA VAL A 439 12.52 -8.30 -20.40
C VAL A 439 11.93 -8.22 -18.99
N VAL A 440 12.27 -9.16 -18.11
CA VAL A 440 11.85 -9.18 -16.69
C VAL A 440 12.95 -9.83 -15.84
N GLY A 441 13.08 -9.40 -14.58
CA GLY A 441 13.97 -10.00 -13.60
C GLY A 441 13.95 -9.27 -12.25
N LEU A 442 14.85 -9.66 -11.36
CA LEU A 442 15.18 -8.88 -10.16
C LEU A 442 16.56 -8.23 -10.32
N LEU A 443 16.66 -6.98 -9.90
CA LEU A 443 17.91 -6.25 -9.75
C LEU A 443 18.27 -6.15 -8.28
N ARG A 444 19.57 -6.11 -8.01
CA ARG A 444 20.12 -5.82 -6.70
C ARG A 444 21.24 -4.79 -6.85
N ALA A 445 21.25 -3.82 -5.95
CA ALA A 445 22.32 -2.85 -5.79
C ALA A 445 22.96 -3.09 -4.42
N THR A 446 24.27 -3.25 -4.38
CA THR A 446 25.06 -3.50 -3.16
C THR A 446 26.17 -2.46 -3.07
N ALA A 447 26.40 -1.88 -1.89
CA ALA A 447 27.40 -0.81 -1.74
C ALA A 447 27.96 -0.70 -0.31
N ARG A 448 29.09 -0.01 -0.17
CA ARG A 448 29.77 0.24 1.11
C ARG A 448 29.31 1.53 1.77
N THR A 449 29.43 1.56 3.10
CA THR A 449 29.31 2.75 3.95
C THR A 449 30.54 2.88 4.84
N ALA A 450 30.97 4.09 5.16
CA ALA A 450 32.04 4.34 6.14
C ALA A 450 31.47 4.54 7.55
N GLY A 451 32.27 4.24 8.58
CA GLY A 451 31.88 4.44 9.99
C GLY A 451 32.93 3.94 10.98
N GLY A 452 32.52 3.72 12.24
CA GLY A 452 33.43 3.34 13.33
C GLY A 452 34.25 4.52 13.88
N GLN A 453 35.17 4.24 14.80
CA GLN A 453 36.16 5.21 15.27
C GLN A 453 37.13 5.55 14.15
N TYR A 454 37.46 6.84 14.04
CA TYR A 454 38.36 7.37 13.01
C TYR A 454 37.90 7.02 11.59
N ASN A 455 36.60 6.77 11.39
CA ASN A 455 36.02 6.21 10.16
C ASN A 455 36.73 4.93 9.67
N GLY A 456 37.39 4.20 10.56
CA GLY A 456 38.23 3.04 10.24
C GLY A 456 37.48 1.74 9.95
N SER A 457 36.14 1.76 9.99
CA SER A 457 35.26 0.64 9.69
C SER A 457 34.46 0.87 8.40
N SER A 458 34.08 -0.23 7.72
CA SER A 458 33.14 -0.18 6.59
C SER A 458 31.99 -1.18 6.67
N GLY A 459 30.78 -0.65 6.51
CA GLY A 459 29.52 -1.39 6.43
C GLY A 459 29.14 -1.77 4.99
N LEU A 460 28.00 -2.45 4.86
CA LEU A 460 27.36 -2.78 3.59
C LEU A 460 25.86 -2.49 3.65
N VAL A 461 25.34 -1.84 2.60
CA VAL A 461 23.91 -1.63 2.38
C VAL A 461 23.51 -2.24 1.04
N GLN A 462 22.25 -2.67 0.94
CA GLN A 462 21.74 -3.37 -0.24
C GLN A 462 20.29 -2.95 -0.53
N THR A 463 19.84 -3.13 -1.76
CA THR A 463 18.44 -2.95 -2.18
C THR A 463 18.14 -3.93 -3.31
N THR A 464 16.96 -4.53 -3.31
CA THR A 464 16.47 -5.44 -4.35
C THR A 464 15.15 -4.93 -4.91
N ALA A 465 14.97 -4.97 -6.23
CA ALA A 465 13.74 -4.54 -6.90
C ALA A 465 13.46 -5.37 -8.15
N GLY A 466 12.17 -5.65 -8.43
CA GLY A 466 11.75 -6.23 -9.71
C GLY A 466 11.69 -5.17 -10.82
N PHE A 467 11.93 -5.57 -12.07
CA PHE A 467 11.85 -4.67 -13.22
C PHE A 467 11.22 -5.34 -14.45
N PHE A 468 10.74 -4.51 -15.38
CA PHE A 468 10.25 -4.92 -16.70
C PHE A 468 10.79 -3.94 -17.76
N LEU A 469 11.20 -4.44 -18.93
CA LEU A 469 11.71 -3.62 -20.04
C LEU A 469 10.80 -3.72 -21.28
N PRO A 470 10.17 -2.62 -21.71
CA PRO A 470 9.25 -2.63 -22.84
C PRO A 470 9.97 -2.71 -24.20
N LEU A 471 9.25 -3.13 -25.23
CA LEU A 471 9.78 -3.38 -26.58
C LEU A 471 9.11 -2.49 -27.65
N ALA A 472 9.64 -2.56 -28.87
CA ALA A 472 8.93 -2.07 -30.06
C ALA A 472 7.62 -2.87 -30.26
N PRO A 473 6.59 -2.32 -30.94
CA PRO A 473 5.33 -3.03 -31.10
C PRO A 473 5.49 -4.22 -32.06
N THR A 474 4.54 -5.15 -32.07
CA THR A 474 4.46 -6.22 -33.09
C THR A 474 3.07 -6.23 -33.73
N VAL A 475 3.01 -6.57 -35.03
CA VAL A 475 1.77 -6.47 -35.83
C VAL A 475 1.53 -7.69 -36.71
N THR A 476 0.26 -8.03 -36.93
CA THR A 476 -0.19 -9.04 -37.90
C THR A 476 -1.46 -8.58 -38.62
N THR A 477 -1.73 -9.10 -39.82
CA THR A 477 -2.93 -8.79 -40.61
C THR A 477 -3.69 -10.06 -40.97
N SER A 478 -5.02 -9.97 -40.92
CA SER A 478 -5.94 -10.97 -41.47
C SER A 478 -6.46 -10.53 -42.84
N ALA A 479 -7.18 -11.43 -43.53
CA ALA A 479 -7.95 -11.07 -44.72
C ALA A 479 -9.06 -10.06 -44.39
N ALA A 480 -9.36 -9.15 -45.32
CA ALA A 480 -10.46 -8.20 -45.17
C ALA A 480 -11.83 -8.92 -45.16
N THR A 481 -12.78 -8.39 -44.39
CA THR A 481 -14.11 -8.96 -44.18
C THR A 481 -15.20 -7.93 -44.49
N SER A 482 -16.48 -8.34 -44.43
CA SER A 482 -17.65 -7.46 -44.65
C SER A 482 -17.58 -6.62 -45.93
N ILE A 483 -17.08 -7.20 -47.02
CA ILE A 483 -16.82 -6.51 -48.28
C ILE A 483 -18.13 -6.27 -49.03
N THR A 484 -18.44 -4.99 -49.27
CA THR A 484 -19.65 -4.52 -49.98
C THR A 484 -19.25 -3.82 -51.29
N GLY A 485 -20.22 -3.27 -52.02
CA GLY A 485 -19.97 -2.43 -53.20
C GLY A 485 -19.41 -1.04 -52.89
N SER A 486 -19.29 -0.64 -51.62
CA SER A 486 -18.80 0.69 -51.23
C SER A 486 -17.92 0.71 -49.96
N GLY A 487 -17.52 -0.44 -49.44
CA GLY A 487 -16.76 -0.55 -48.20
C GLY A 487 -16.26 -1.95 -47.88
N ALA A 488 -15.35 -2.05 -46.91
CA ALA A 488 -14.80 -3.31 -46.40
C ALA A 488 -14.18 -3.09 -45.01
N THR A 489 -14.15 -4.13 -44.19
CA THR A 489 -13.48 -4.10 -42.87
C THR A 489 -12.07 -4.69 -42.99
N LEU A 490 -11.04 -3.89 -42.69
CA LEU A 490 -9.69 -4.39 -42.51
C LEU A 490 -9.52 -4.89 -41.07
N VAL A 491 -8.81 -6.01 -40.88
CA VAL A 491 -8.63 -6.66 -39.57
C VAL A 491 -7.17 -7.09 -39.40
N GLY A 492 -6.65 -6.94 -38.18
CA GLY A 492 -5.30 -7.35 -37.80
C GLY A 492 -5.13 -7.39 -36.29
N SER A 493 -3.89 -7.45 -35.82
CA SER A 493 -3.56 -7.36 -34.40
C SER A 493 -2.30 -6.55 -34.17
N VAL A 494 -2.24 -5.86 -33.02
CA VAL A 494 -1.10 -5.07 -32.56
C VAL A 494 -0.82 -5.43 -31.10
N ASN A 495 0.41 -5.82 -30.77
CA ASN A 495 0.91 -5.76 -29.40
C ASN A 495 1.72 -4.48 -29.22
N ALA A 496 1.40 -3.67 -28.22
CA ALA A 496 2.11 -2.44 -27.89
C ALA A 496 3.37 -2.69 -27.04
N ASN A 497 3.54 -3.91 -26.52
CA ASN A 497 4.69 -4.42 -25.77
C ASN A 497 5.15 -3.51 -24.60
N GLY A 498 4.21 -2.90 -23.88
CA GLY A 498 4.48 -2.12 -22.67
C GLY A 498 4.73 -0.63 -22.89
N LEU A 499 4.48 -0.08 -24.09
CA LEU A 499 4.69 1.34 -24.40
C LEU A 499 3.63 1.91 -25.34
N ALA A 500 3.24 3.17 -25.09
CA ALA A 500 2.19 3.87 -25.81
C ALA A 500 2.43 3.82 -27.33
N THR A 501 1.56 3.08 -28.01
CA THR A 501 1.65 2.72 -29.42
C THR A 501 0.53 3.37 -30.20
N THR A 502 0.86 3.94 -31.35
CA THR A 502 -0.12 4.38 -32.36
C THR A 502 -0.18 3.35 -33.47
N ALA A 503 -1.35 3.08 -34.04
CA ALA A 503 -1.52 2.11 -35.11
C ALA A 503 -2.53 2.56 -36.17
N TYR A 504 -2.28 2.17 -37.42
CA TYR A 504 -3.12 2.51 -38.57
C TYR A 504 -2.93 1.51 -39.71
N PHE A 505 -4.00 1.30 -40.47
CA PHE A 505 -3.91 0.66 -41.77
C PHE A 505 -3.53 1.70 -42.83
N GLU A 506 -2.68 1.30 -43.78
CA GLU A 506 -2.51 1.98 -45.06
C GLU A 506 -3.27 1.19 -46.12
N TYR A 507 -3.98 1.86 -47.04
CA TYR A 507 -4.76 1.21 -48.10
C TYR A 507 -4.85 2.06 -49.38
N GLY A 508 -5.18 1.43 -50.51
CA GLY A 508 -5.46 2.12 -51.77
C GLY A 508 -5.42 1.23 -53.01
N LEU A 509 -5.51 1.81 -54.21
CA LEU A 509 -5.63 1.08 -55.48
C LEU A 509 -4.34 0.35 -55.91
N THR A 510 -3.20 0.63 -55.25
CA THR A 510 -1.91 -0.01 -55.51
C THR A 510 -1.16 -0.23 -54.19
N SER A 511 -0.04 -0.95 -54.23
CA SER A 511 0.88 -1.12 -53.08
C SER A 511 1.64 0.17 -52.66
N ALA A 512 1.39 1.31 -53.32
CA ALA A 512 1.76 2.63 -52.80
C ALA A 512 0.74 3.20 -51.78
N TYR A 513 -0.42 2.53 -51.62
CA TYR A 513 -1.53 2.91 -50.74
C TYR A 513 -2.09 4.30 -51.05
N GLY A 514 -1.56 5.36 -50.41
CA GLY A 514 -1.99 6.74 -50.60
C GLY A 514 -3.15 7.18 -49.68
N SER A 515 -3.78 6.25 -48.95
CA SER A 515 -4.74 6.55 -47.89
C SER A 515 -4.40 5.81 -46.60
N THR A 516 -4.77 6.38 -45.46
CA THR A 516 -4.59 5.77 -44.13
C THR A 516 -5.90 5.72 -43.34
N ALA A 517 -6.05 4.74 -42.46
CA ALA A 517 -7.18 4.56 -41.57
C ALA A 517 -6.69 4.15 -40.17
N SER A 518 -6.83 5.05 -39.19
CA SER A 518 -6.32 4.84 -37.83
C SER A 518 -7.12 3.80 -37.06
N VAL A 519 -6.47 3.10 -36.12
CA VAL A 519 -7.10 2.18 -35.18
C VAL A 519 -6.67 2.48 -33.75
N THR A 520 -7.63 2.49 -32.83
CA THR A 520 -7.39 2.77 -31.41
C THR A 520 -6.89 1.50 -30.71
N LEU A 521 -5.87 1.65 -29.87
CA LEU A 521 -5.41 0.63 -28.93
C LEU A 521 -5.87 1.00 -27.52
N SER A 522 -6.36 0.03 -26.76
CA SER A 522 -6.93 0.23 -25.42
C SER A 522 -6.57 -0.97 -24.51
N PRO A 523 -5.60 -0.83 -23.60
CA PRO A 523 -4.75 0.35 -23.38
C PRO A 523 -3.72 0.52 -24.50
N ALA A 524 -3.32 1.77 -24.77
CA ALA A 524 -2.39 2.07 -25.87
C ALA A 524 -0.97 1.52 -25.66
N ASP A 525 -0.62 1.14 -24.44
CA ASP A 525 0.66 0.62 -23.98
C ASP A 525 0.63 -0.86 -23.55
N GLY A 526 -0.46 -1.58 -23.83
CA GLY A 526 -0.65 -2.98 -23.39
C GLY A 526 0.47 -3.95 -23.81
N THR A 527 0.74 -4.95 -22.97
CA THR A 527 1.74 -6.02 -23.22
C THR A 527 1.18 -7.24 -23.94
N ASN A 528 -0.12 -7.25 -24.24
CA ASN A 528 -0.82 -8.31 -24.98
C ASN A 528 -1.21 -7.84 -26.39
N ALA A 529 -1.29 -8.79 -27.32
CA ALA A 529 -1.74 -8.53 -28.69
C ALA A 529 -3.25 -8.23 -28.71
N GLN A 530 -3.61 -7.01 -29.10
CA GLN A 530 -4.99 -6.53 -29.24
C GLN A 530 -5.46 -6.75 -30.68
N SER A 531 -6.71 -7.19 -30.88
CA SER A 531 -7.31 -7.23 -32.21
C SER A 531 -7.73 -5.82 -32.65
N VAL A 532 -7.28 -5.39 -33.82
CA VAL A 532 -7.65 -4.09 -34.41
C VAL A 532 -8.46 -4.29 -35.68
N SER A 533 -9.42 -3.41 -35.92
CA SER A 533 -10.15 -3.37 -37.19
C SER A 533 -10.61 -1.95 -37.53
N VAL A 534 -10.81 -1.68 -38.82
CA VAL A 534 -11.37 -0.41 -39.31
C VAL A 534 -12.26 -0.64 -40.53
N ILE A 535 -13.38 0.06 -40.57
CA ILE A 535 -14.34 -0.01 -41.68
C ILE A 535 -14.01 1.09 -42.70
N LEU A 536 -13.57 0.68 -43.88
CA LEU A 536 -13.40 1.55 -45.03
C LEU A 536 -14.76 1.80 -45.69
N ASN A 537 -15.03 3.05 -46.06
CA ASN A 537 -16.28 3.50 -46.66
C ASN A 537 -15.99 4.40 -47.86
N GLY A 538 -16.96 4.54 -48.78
CA GLY A 538 -16.81 5.35 -50.01
C GLY A 538 -15.89 4.71 -51.06
N LEU A 539 -15.64 3.40 -50.98
CA LEU A 539 -14.87 2.67 -51.99
C LEU A 539 -15.65 2.57 -53.30
N GLN A 540 -14.92 2.40 -54.42
CA GLN A 540 -15.54 2.11 -55.72
C GLN A 540 -16.00 0.66 -55.75
N ALA A 541 -17.13 0.38 -56.43
CA ALA A 541 -17.65 -0.98 -56.63
C ALA A 541 -16.78 -1.78 -57.61
N VAL A 542 -16.78 -3.12 -57.50
CA VAL A 542 -16.03 -4.05 -58.38
C VAL A 542 -14.55 -3.66 -58.58
N THR A 543 -13.92 -3.15 -57.51
CA THR A 543 -12.58 -2.54 -57.54
C THR A 543 -11.68 -3.17 -56.49
N THR A 544 -10.42 -3.45 -56.87
CA THR A 544 -9.43 -4.08 -56.00
C THR A 544 -8.58 -3.04 -55.27
N TYR A 545 -8.40 -3.24 -53.96
CA TYR A 545 -7.58 -2.41 -53.09
C TYR A 545 -6.48 -3.26 -52.42
N SER A 546 -5.30 -2.68 -52.26
CA SER A 546 -4.18 -3.18 -51.44
C SER A 546 -4.22 -2.56 -50.05
N TYR A 547 -3.69 -3.25 -49.03
CA TYR A 547 -3.57 -2.72 -47.65
C TYR A 547 -2.44 -3.36 -46.82
N ARG A 548 -2.00 -2.68 -45.76
CA ARG A 548 -1.14 -3.23 -44.69
C ARG A 548 -1.41 -2.53 -43.34
N LEU A 549 -0.95 -3.12 -42.23
CA LEU A 549 -1.02 -2.53 -40.89
C LEU A 549 0.36 -2.02 -40.45
N VAL A 550 0.38 -0.85 -39.81
CA VAL A 550 1.56 -0.20 -39.22
C VAL A 550 1.27 0.09 -37.75
N ALA A 551 2.26 -0.11 -36.88
CA ALA A 551 2.25 0.36 -35.49
C ALA A 551 3.59 0.98 -35.09
N VAL A 552 3.56 2.04 -34.26
CA VAL A 552 4.71 2.85 -33.87
C VAL A 552 4.67 3.17 -32.37
N ASN A 553 5.77 2.91 -31.66
CA ASN A 553 6.00 3.39 -30.29
C ASN A 553 7.43 3.96 -30.13
N SER A 554 7.79 4.44 -28.95
CA SER A 554 9.09 5.08 -28.69
C SER A 554 10.33 4.15 -28.77
N GLN A 555 10.14 2.84 -29.01
CA GLN A 555 11.21 1.86 -29.23
C GLN A 555 11.27 1.36 -30.68
N GLY A 556 10.30 1.69 -31.54
CA GLY A 556 10.36 1.30 -32.96
C GLY A 556 9.02 1.31 -33.71
N THR A 557 9.09 0.90 -34.97
CA THR A 557 7.95 0.74 -35.89
C THR A 557 7.88 -0.71 -36.38
N ALA A 558 6.68 -1.28 -36.44
CA ALA A 558 6.42 -2.59 -37.02
C ALA A 558 5.35 -2.50 -38.12
N ILE A 559 5.53 -3.27 -39.19
CA ILE A 559 4.77 -3.16 -40.44
C ILE A 559 4.48 -4.58 -40.97
N THR A 560 3.26 -4.84 -41.46
CA THR A 560 2.90 -6.13 -42.07
C THR A 560 3.21 -6.19 -43.57
N SER A 561 3.16 -7.40 -44.12
CA SER A 561 3.08 -7.62 -45.57
C SER A 561 1.79 -7.04 -46.17
N ASN A 562 1.80 -6.88 -47.50
CA ASN A 562 0.66 -6.38 -48.27
C ASN A 562 -0.44 -7.44 -48.43
N GLY A 563 -1.68 -7.10 -48.08
CA GLY A 563 -2.90 -7.83 -48.43
C GLY A 563 -3.70 -7.13 -49.52
N THR A 564 -4.73 -7.79 -50.05
CA THR A 564 -5.65 -7.24 -51.07
C THR A 564 -7.08 -7.71 -50.90
N PHE A 565 -8.07 -6.92 -51.33
CA PHE A 565 -9.49 -7.29 -51.41
C PHE A 565 -10.19 -6.61 -52.59
N THR A 566 -11.35 -7.11 -53.02
CA THR A 566 -12.13 -6.57 -54.15
C THR A 566 -13.59 -6.35 -53.76
N THR A 567 -14.10 -5.13 -53.94
CA THR A 567 -15.49 -4.75 -53.62
C THR A 567 -16.53 -5.46 -54.51
N THR A 568 -17.76 -5.60 -54.01
CA THR A 568 -18.86 -6.28 -54.73
C THR A 568 -19.67 -5.33 -55.60
N SER A 569 -20.79 -5.78 -56.17
CA SER A 569 -21.73 -4.92 -56.92
C SER A 569 -22.77 -4.28 -56.00
N ALA A 570 -23.17 -3.05 -56.31
CA ALA A 570 -24.19 -2.33 -55.54
C ALA A 570 -25.58 -2.93 -55.75
N GLN A 571 -26.31 -3.18 -54.66
CA GLN A 571 -27.73 -3.54 -54.67
C GLN A 571 -28.56 -2.42 -54.04
N ALA A 572 -29.75 -2.16 -54.60
CA ALA A 572 -30.70 -1.20 -54.05
C ALA A 572 -31.62 -1.88 -53.03
N GLN A 573 -31.95 -1.18 -51.94
CA GLN A 573 -32.82 -1.69 -50.87
C GLN A 573 -34.02 -0.77 -50.67
N THR A 574 -35.21 -1.36 -50.51
CA THR A 574 -36.50 -0.65 -50.45
C THR A 574 -36.84 -0.15 -49.05
N ALA A 575 -37.41 1.06 -48.96
CA ALA A 575 -37.95 1.59 -47.71
C ALA A 575 -39.16 0.78 -47.22
N GLY A 576 -39.27 0.57 -45.89
CA GLY A 576 -40.42 -0.08 -45.25
C GLY A 576 -40.13 -1.37 -44.48
N ALA A 577 -38.89 -1.88 -44.50
CA ALA A 577 -38.47 -2.95 -43.58
C ALA A 577 -38.25 -2.38 -42.16
N ALA A 578 -38.64 -3.14 -41.13
CA ALA A 578 -38.43 -2.76 -39.75
C ALA A 578 -36.97 -2.95 -39.31
N ASP A 579 -36.44 -2.01 -38.53
CA ASP A 579 -35.09 -2.07 -37.98
C ASP A 579 -35.06 -2.98 -36.74
N LEU A 580 -34.23 -4.03 -36.80
CA LEU A 580 -34.03 -5.01 -35.73
C LEU A 580 -32.80 -4.70 -34.85
N SER A 581 -32.13 -3.57 -35.04
CA SER A 581 -31.00 -3.13 -34.20
C SER A 581 -31.43 -2.45 -32.90
N PHE A 582 -32.74 -2.19 -32.71
CA PHE A 582 -33.27 -1.36 -31.62
C PHE A 582 -34.03 -2.16 -30.56
N GLU A 583 -33.31 -2.77 -29.61
CA GLU A 583 -33.94 -3.43 -28.46
C GLU A 583 -34.00 -2.50 -27.23
N THR A 584 -35.11 -1.77 -27.08
CA THR A 584 -35.46 -1.07 -25.83
C THR A 584 -36.08 -2.02 -24.80
N GLY A 585 -35.45 -3.19 -24.63
CA GLY A 585 -35.49 -3.89 -23.36
C GLY A 585 -34.60 -3.16 -22.37
N SER A 586 -34.17 -3.86 -21.33
CA SER A 586 -34.01 -3.19 -20.05
C SER A 586 -32.67 -3.53 -19.36
N PHE A 587 -31.82 -2.58 -18.93
CA PHE A 587 -30.43 -2.78 -18.38
C PHE A 587 -30.41 -3.20 -16.91
N VAL A 588 -31.55 -3.11 -16.22
CA VAL A 588 -31.87 -3.95 -15.06
C VAL A 588 -33.30 -4.58 -15.31
N ASN A 589 -34.09 -5.13 -14.35
CA ASN A 589 -35.56 -4.91 -14.16
C ASN A 589 -36.04 -4.86 -12.67
N GLY A 590 -35.14 -4.81 -11.68
CA GLY A 590 -35.39 -5.01 -10.23
C GLY A 590 -34.08 -5.03 -9.41
N SER A 591 -34.12 -4.96 -8.06
CA SER A 591 -33.31 -4.22 -7.02
C SER A 591 -31.79 -4.32 -6.48
N VAL A 592 -30.69 -4.03 -7.18
CA VAL A 592 -29.20 -4.09 -6.85
C VAL A 592 -28.63 -3.40 -5.51
N GLN A 593 -27.44 -3.59 -4.80
CA GLN A 593 -27.14 -3.01 -3.39
C GLN A 593 -25.70 -2.59 -2.73
N VAL A 594 -24.44 -2.66 -3.26
CA VAL A 594 -23.17 -1.90 -2.78
C VAL A 594 -22.02 -1.94 -3.83
N ILE A 595 -20.98 -1.05 -3.96
CA ILE A 595 -19.72 -1.32 -4.75
C ILE A 595 -18.40 -0.77 -4.12
N ALA A 596 -17.25 -1.28 -4.58
CA ALA A 596 -15.86 -0.77 -4.43
C ALA A 596 -14.94 -1.25 -5.59
N VAL A 597 -13.59 -1.24 -5.47
CA VAL A 597 -12.67 -1.07 -6.64
C VAL A 597 -11.29 -1.83 -6.62
N GLN A 598 -10.96 -2.57 -7.69
CA GLN A 598 -9.65 -3.13 -8.13
C GLN A 598 -8.56 -2.11 -8.38
N THR A 599 -7.35 -2.67 -8.33
CA THR A 599 -6.19 -2.30 -9.13
C THR A 599 -6.38 -2.26 -10.67
N ASP A 600 -6.82 -3.34 -11.34
CA ASP A 600 -6.89 -3.46 -12.83
C ASP A 600 -8.21 -3.03 -13.53
N GLY A 601 -9.10 -2.34 -12.82
CA GLY A 601 -10.07 -1.45 -13.47
C GLY A 601 -11.15 -2.12 -14.31
N LYS A 602 -11.79 -3.13 -13.74
CA LYS A 602 -13.06 -3.73 -14.15
C LYS A 602 -14.11 -3.24 -13.11
N VAL A 603 -15.23 -3.85 -12.70
CA VAL A 603 -16.01 -3.52 -11.45
C VAL A 603 -16.93 -4.70 -11.10
N LEU A 604 -17.24 -5.06 -9.83
CA LEU A 604 -18.28 -6.06 -9.50
C LEU A 604 -19.72 -5.50 -9.76
N ILE A 605 -20.83 -6.19 -10.13
CA ILE A 605 -22.24 -5.73 -9.76
C ILE A 605 -22.98 -6.81 -8.94
N GLY A 606 -24.27 -6.95 -9.02
CA GLY A 606 -25.16 -6.99 -7.90
C GLY A 606 -26.57 -7.52 -8.02
N GLY A 607 -26.92 -8.71 -8.51
CA GLY A 607 -27.86 -9.52 -7.73
C GLY A 607 -29.12 -10.30 -8.21
N ASN A 608 -30.39 -9.89 -8.05
CA ASN A 608 -31.61 -10.75 -7.95
C ASN A 608 -32.37 -11.12 -9.26
N PHE A 609 -31.72 -10.96 -10.41
CA PHE A 609 -32.21 -10.88 -11.79
C PHE A 609 -33.47 -11.60 -12.20
N THR A 610 -34.19 -11.03 -13.18
CA THR A 610 -34.95 -11.77 -14.21
C THR A 610 -34.36 -11.78 -15.61
N ALA A 611 -33.34 -10.99 -15.98
CA ALA A 611 -32.65 -11.28 -17.24
C ALA A 611 -31.10 -11.07 -17.27
N VAL A 612 -30.42 -10.67 -18.39
CA VAL A 612 -29.28 -9.68 -18.57
C VAL A 612 -28.82 -9.33 -20.02
N ARG A 613 -29.39 -9.87 -21.12
CA ARG A 613 -29.36 -9.36 -22.54
C ARG A 613 -29.66 -10.41 -23.64
N GLY A 614 -29.41 -11.72 -23.42
CA GLY A 614 -28.96 -12.69 -24.46
C GLY A 614 -28.97 -14.20 -24.09
N ALA A 615 -27.86 -14.81 -23.62
CA ALA A 615 -27.66 -16.10 -22.86
C ALA A 615 -27.50 -16.01 -21.30
N GLU A 616 -28.30 -16.71 -20.47
CA GLU A 616 -28.55 -16.26 -19.11
C GLU A 616 -27.31 -16.04 -18.23
N ARG A 617 -27.02 -14.82 -17.81
CA ARG A 617 -26.51 -14.70 -16.44
C ARG A 617 -27.69 -14.92 -15.58
N ASN A 618 -27.46 -15.30 -14.37
CA ASN A 618 -28.40 -14.84 -13.42
C ASN A 618 -27.54 -14.59 -12.17
N ARG A 619 -28.16 -13.97 -11.22
CA ARG A 619 -27.86 -14.20 -9.76
C ARG A 619 -26.50 -13.41 -9.53
N ILE A 620 -25.35 -13.93 -9.96
CA ILE A 620 -24.02 -13.40 -9.69
C ILE A 620 -23.24 -13.33 -11.07
N ALA A 621 -22.41 -12.30 -11.34
CA ALA A 621 -22.15 -11.70 -12.67
C ALA A 621 -20.94 -10.78 -12.75
N ARG A 622 -20.32 -10.59 -13.95
CA ARG A 622 -18.93 -10.13 -14.19
C ARG A 622 -18.73 -8.91 -15.05
N LEU A 623 -18.15 -7.79 -14.59
CA LEU A 623 -17.91 -6.69 -15.48
C LEU A 623 -16.60 -5.87 -15.44
N ASN A 624 -15.72 -6.15 -16.43
CA ASN A 624 -14.72 -5.34 -17.21
C ASN A 624 -14.67 -3.77 -17.17
N ALA A 625 -13.94 -3.15 -18.10
CA ALA A 625 -13.79 -1.70 -18.38
C ALA A 625 -15.10 -0.91 -18.56
N ASP A 626 -15.85 -1.09 -19.66
CA ASP A 626 -16.96 -0.23 -20.13
C ASP A 626 -18.49 -0.70 -20.03
N GLY A 627 -18.98 -1.87 -20.50
CA GLY A 627 -20.41 -2.39 -20.55
C GLY A 627 -21.01 -3.43 -19.51
N SER A 628 -21.66 -4.62 -19.65
CA SER A 628 -21.73 -5.79 -20.58
C SER A 628 -21.17 -7.25 -20.14
N VAL A 629 -20.47 -8.20 -20.89
CA VAL A 629 -19.88 -9.63 -20.56
C VAL A 629 -19.33 -10.58 -21.75
N ASP A 630 -18.57 -11.70 -21.51
CA ASP A 630 -17.81 -12.72 -22.41
C ASP A 630 -17.25 -14.16 -21.89
N ALA A 631 -16.15 -14.45 -21.08
CA ALA A 631 -15.62 -15.87 -20.84
C ALA A 631 -15.05 -16.59 -19.52
N SER A 632 -14.07 -16.24 -18.65
CA SER A 632 -13.45 -17.09 -17.52
C SER A 632 -13.56 -16.74 -15.97
N PHE A 633 -14.42 -17.42 -15.18
CA PHE A 633 -14.75 -17.55 -13.72
C PHE A 633 -16.29 -17.75 -13.48
N ASP A 634 -16.93 -18.83 -12.99
CA ASP A 634 -18.44 -19.00 -12.98
C ASP A 634 -19.08 -20.19 -12.20
N PRO A 635 -20.28 -20.03 -11.66
CA PRO A 635 -20.88 -20.78 -10.55
C PRO A 635 -21.58 -22.12 -10.72
N GLY A 636 -21.36 -22.86 -11.79
CA GLY A 636 -21.62 -24.31 -11.78
C GLY A 636 -23.12 -24.68 -11.78
N THR A 637 -23.68 -25.32 -10.76
CA THR A 637 -25.13 -25.17 -10.53
C THR A 637 -25.27 -24.05 -9.53
N GLY A 638 -25.42 -24.22 -8.23
CA GLY A 638 -24.95 -23.21 -7.28
C GLY A 638 -25.85 -22.04 -6.79
N ALA A 639 -26.80 -21.42 -7.55
CA ALA A 639 -27.74 -20.30 -7.21
C ALA A 639 -29.33 -20.11 -7.57
N ASP A 640 -30.40 -20.31 -6.72
CA ASP A 640 -31.92 -20.32 -6.94
C ASP A 640 -32.79 -19.46 -5.95
N GLY A 641 -32.06 -18.64 -5.18
CA GLY A 641 -31.98 -16.62 -3.14
C GLY A 641 -31.28 -15.07 -3.17
N LEU A 642 -31.83 -13.92 -2.64
CA LEU A 642 -31.30 -12.44 -2.44
C LEU A 642 -29.74 -12.03 -2.12
N VAL A 643 -29.08 -10.82 -2.19
CA VAL A 643 -27.67 -10.44 -1.63
C VAL A 643 -27.37 -8.88 -1.51
N THR A 644 -26.53 -8.24 -0.65
CA THR A 644 -26.33 -6.73 -0.50
C THR A 644 -24.95 -5.98 -0.23
N SER A 645 -23.72 -6.46 -0.53
CA SER A 645 -22.45 -5.67 -0.41
C SER A 645 -21.31 -6.17 -1.30
N ILE A 646 -20.01 -5.74 -1.23
CA ILE A 646 -18.65 -6.34 -1.44
C ILE A 646 -17.56 -5.23 -1.15
N ALA A 647 -16.26 -5.61 -1.06
CA ALA A 647 -14.97 -4.87 -1.05
C ALA A 647 -13.82 -5.94 -1.16
N LEU A 648 -12.50 -5.72 -0.96
CA LEU A 648 -11.46 -6.33 -1.88
C LEU A 648 -10.07 -6.84 -1.41
N GLN A 649 -9.27 -7.45 -2.34
CA GLN A 649 -8.15 -8.39 -2.09
C GLN A 649 -6.92 -8.38 -2.99
N SER A 650 -5.74 -8.38 -2.37
CA SER A 650 -4.48 -8.59 -3.08
C SER A 650 -4.31 -9.94 -3.81
N ASP A 651 -4.56 -11.11 -3.21
CA ASP A 651 -4.33 -12.40 -3.93
C ASP A 651 -5.48 -12.83 -4.87
N GLY A 652 -6.56 -12.04 -4.90
CA GLY A 652 -7.61 -12.20 -5.88
C GLY A 652 -8.42 -13.48 -5.68
N LYS A 653 -9.33 -13.47 -4.72
CA LYS A 653 -10.52 -14.35 -4.68
C LYS A 653 -11.77 -13.46 -4.45
N VAL A 654 -13.01 -13.73 -4.93
CA VAL A 654 -14.22 -12.84 -4.75
C VAL A 654 -15.53 -13.53 -4.33
N VAL A 655 -16.60 -12.76 -4.05
CA VAL A 655 -17.54 -12.76 -2.92
C VAL A 655 -19.05 -12.63 -3.18
N VAL A 656 -19.93 -13.17 -2.32
CA VAL A 656 -21.40 -13.30 -2.57
C VAL A 656 -22.30 -13.29 -1.32
N GLY A 657 -23.55 -13.83 -1.33
CA GLY A 657 -24.06 -14.90 -0.41
C GLY A 657 -25.16 -14.68 0.64
N GLY A 658 -25.81 -15.79 1.10
CA GLY A 658 -26.94 -15.79 2.07
C GLY A 658 -28.24 -16.72 2.12
N THR A 659 -28.76 -17.58 1.23
CA THR A 659 -30.21 -18.11 1.06
C THR A 659 -30.29 -19.53 0.48
N PHE A 660 -29.70 -20.60 1.05
CA PHE A 660 -29.75 -21.91 0.41
C PHE A 660 -30.12 -23.13 1.34
N THR A 661 -31.04 -24.03 0.90
CA THR A 661 -31.50 -25.36 1.43
C THR A 661 -31.77 -26.65 0.52
N THR A 662 -32.07 -26.71 -0.82
CA THR A 662 -32.10 -27.96 -1.72
C THR A 662 -31.36 -27.92 -3.12
N ILE A 663 -30.61 -28.95 -3.60
CA ILE A 663 -30.08 -29.17 -5.02
C ILE A 663 -29.54 -30.63 -5.32
N ASN A 664 -28.60 -30.81 -6.29
CA ASN A 664 -27.40 -31.70 -6.35
C ASN A 664 -26.05 -30.91 -6.14
N GLY A 665 -24.95 -31.50 -5.65
CA GLY A 665 -23.63 -30.83 -5.42
C GLY A 665 -22.98 -31.15 -4.05
N THR A 666 -22.55 -30.14 -3.27
CA THR A 666 -22.58 -30.09 -1.76
C THR A 666 -22.74 -28.64 -1.25
N ALA A 667 -23.73 -28.30 -0.41
CA ALA A 667 -24.17 -26.94 -0.09
C ALA A 667 -23.18 -26.18 0.76
N ARG A 668 -22.47 -25.29 0.11
CA ARG A 668 -21.36 -24.53 0.64
C ARG A 668 -21.87 -23.09 0.76
N ASN A 669 -22.64 -22.95 1.83
CA ASN A 669 -23.99 -22.43 1.75
C ASN A 669 -24.39 -21.79 3.06
N TYR A 670 -24.13 -20.51 3.23
CA TYR A 670 -24.44 -19.78 4.54
C TYR A 670 -22.93 -19.29 4.62
N ILE A 671 -22.55 -18.17 3.99
CA ILE A 671 -21.27 -17.47 4.03
C ILE A 671 -20.17 -18.25 3.36
N ALA A 672 -19.47 -17.54 2.49
CA ALA A 672 -19.14 -18.00 1.17
C ALA A 672 -17.93 -17.27 0.66
N ARG A 673 -16.93 -18.10 0.33
CA ARG A 673 -15.53 -17.78 0.04
C ARG A 673 -15.20 -18.44 -1.28
N LEU A 674 -14.70 -17.72 -2.29
CA LEU A 674 -14.82 -18.15 -3.69
C LEU A 674 -13.69 -17.53 -4.56
N ASN A 675 -13.13 -18.28 -5.53
CA ASN A 675 -11.70 -18.15 -5.96
C ASN A 675 -11.32 -16.91 -6.81
N ALA A 676 -10.21 -16.98 -7.56
CA ALA A 676 -9.92 -16.41 -8.89
C ALA A 676 -10.73 -17.03 -10.06
N ASN A 677 -10.90 -18.36 -10.15
CA ASN A 677 -11.84 -19.07 -11.07
C ASN A 677 -13.23 -19.34 -10.42
N GLY A 678 -13.22 -19.71 -9.14
CA GLY A 678 -14.32 -19.57 -8.20
C GLY A 678 -14.58 -20.69 -7.20
N SER A 679 -14.26 -21.93 -7.56
CA SER A 679 -15.02 -23.22 -7.46
C SER A 679 -15.98 -23.41 -6.26
N LEU A 680 -15.92 -24.63 -5.68
CA LEU A 680 -16.23 -25.05 -4.31
C LEU A 680 -14.86 -25.46 -3.61
N ASP A 681 -14.32 -24.78 -2.56
CA ASP A 681 -13.04 -25.05 -1.76
C ASP A 681 -13.13 -24.86 -0.24
N THR A 682 -12.57 -25.74 0.59
CA THR A 682 -13.13 -27.02 1.04
C THR A 682 -12.55 -27.64 2.31
N SER A 683 -11.49 -27.09 2.92
CA SER A 683 -10.44 -27.91 3.53
C SER A 683 -10.78 -29.03 4.56
N PHE A 684 -11.79 -29.05 5.44
CA PHE A 684 -12.82 -28.06 5.73
C PHE A 684 -14.15 -28.64 6.33
N ASN A 685 -14.36 -28.80 7.65
CA ASN A 685 -15.66 -29.28 8.22
C ASN A 685 -15.95 -29.03 9.74
N PRO A 686 -16.78 -28.02 10.13
CA PRO A 686 -17.64 -28.13 11.33
C PRO A 686 -18.96 -27.30 11.37
N GLY A 687 -19.04 -26.14 10.68
CA GLY A 687 -19.85 -25.01 11.14
C GLY A 687 -21.36 -25.20 10.92
N THR A 688 -22.12 -25.23 11.99
CA THR A 688 -23.55 -24.87 12.00
C THR A 688 -23.68 -23.40 11.57
N GLY A 689 -23.79 -22.29 12.30
CA GLY A 689 -23.71 -20.93 11.66
C GLY A 689 -25.01 -20.14 11.41
N ALA A 690 -25.68 -20.03 10.21
CA ALA A 690 -27.00 -19.32 9.95
C ALA A 690 -28.47 -19.86 9.73
N SER A 691 -29.53 -19.23 10.29
CA SER A 691 -30.96 -19.59 10.09
C SER A 691 -31.95 -18.45 9.63
N SER A 692 -31.52 -17.18 9.46
CA SER A 692 -32.27 -16.04 8.84
C SER A 692 -31.31 -14.85 8.63
N ILE A 693 -31.89 -13.74 8.21
CA ILE A 693 -31.45 -12.73 7.27
C ILE A 693 -30.19 -11.97 7.71
N VAL A 694 -29.03 -12.65 7.74
CA VAL A 694 -27.72 -11.97 7.70
C VAL A 694 -27.58 -11.23 6.40
N TYR A 695 -26.53 -10.47 6.28
CA TYR A 695 -26.19 -9.77 5.09
C TYR A 695 -24.77 -9.22 5.44
N SER A 696 -23.70 -9.75 4.84
CA SER A 696 -22.36 -9.13 4.74
C SER A 696 -21.35 -9.26 5.85
N VAL A 697 -20.17 -8.70 5.50
CA VAL A 697 -18.77 -9.03 5.79
C VAL A 697 -17.80 -8.11 5.01
N ALA A 698 -16.48 -8.16 5.28
CA ALA A 698 -15.33 -7.49 4.61
C ALA A 698 -14.00 -8.02 5.17
N VAL A 699 -12.78 -7.93 4.61
CA VAL A 699 -11.57 -8.23 5.44
C VAL A 699 -10.30 -7.36 5.34
N GLN A 700 -9.76 -7.12 6.52
CA GLN A 700 -8.38 -6.79 6.83
C GLN A 700 -7.24 -7.45 6.06
N SER A 701 -6.11 -6.74 6.00
CA SER A 701 -4.88 -7.17 5.33
C SER A 701 -4.12 -8.31 6.03
N ASP A 702 -4.68 -8.89 7.08
CA ASP A 702 -4.15 -10.07 7.78
C ASP A 702 -5.06 -11.31 7.67
N GLY A 703 -6.22 -11.21 7.00
CA GLY A 703 -7.09 -12.36 6.78
C GLY A 703 -8.21 -12.66 7.81
N LYS A 704 -8.85 -11.71 8.52
CA LYS A 704 -10.10 -12.01 9.30
C LYS A 704 -11.32 -11.03 9.15
N VAL A 705 -12.55 -11.43 9.53
CA VAL A 705 -13.80 -10.91 8.92
C VAL A 705 -15.10 -10.78 9.76
N PHE A 706 -15.62 -9.56 9.90
CA PHE A 706 -17.02 -9.12 9.87
C PHE A 706 -18.06 -10.20 9.54
N VAL A 707 -19.13 -10.44 10.33
CA VAL A 707 -20.40 -11.05 9.84
C VAL A 707 -21.71 -10.81 10.64
N ALA A 708 -22.82 -10.52 9.95
CA ALA A 708 -23.48 -9.25 10.20
C ALA A 708 -24.74 -9.08 11.08
N GLY A 709 -25.28 -10.10 11.76
CA GLY A 709 -26.01 -9.83 13.01
C GLY A 709 -27.43 -9.26 12.97
N ALA A 710 -28.50 -10.06 13.11
CA ALA A 710 -29.89 -9.62 13.39
C ALA A 710 -30.95 -10.54 14.16
N PHE A 711 -30.71 -11.31 15.27
CA PHE A 711 -31.26 -12.68 15.51
C PHE A 711 -31.42 -13.37 17.02
N THR A 712 -31.93 -14.52 17.71
CA THR A 712 -32.64 -15.96 17.83
C THR A 712 -31.88 -17.35 18.34
N THR A 713 -31.25 -18.31 17.55
CA THR A 713 -30.05 -19.27 17.82
C THR A 713 -28.80 -19.21 16.78
N ILE A 714 -27.42 -19.31 16.94
CA ILE A 714 -26.31 -18.86 15.92
C ILE A 714 -25.03 -19.74 15.45
N ASN A 715 -24.89 -21.08 15.61
CA ASN A 715 -23.60 -21.85 15.92
C ASN A 715 -23.06 -21.93 17.39
N GLY A 716 -23.79 -22.53 18.33
CA GLY A 716 -23.20 -22.93 19.63
C GLY A 716 -22.77 -21.81 20.63
N ALA A 717 -21.58 -21.22 20.52
CA ALA A 717 -21.03 -20.23 21.48
C ALA A 717 -21.63 -18.80 21.42
N THR A 718 -22.86 -18.57 21.91
CA THR A 718 -23.71 -17.36 21.80
C THR A 718 -22.94 -16.06 21.89
N ARG A 719 -22.36 -15.58 20.78
CA ARG A 719 -21.47 -14.43 20.91
C ARG A 719 -22.16 -13.09 20.96
N ASN A 720 -22.91 -12.58 19.94
CA ASN A 720 -23.31 -11.14 19.94
C ASN A 720 -24.09 -10.40 18.84
N TYR A 721 -24.99 -10.96 18.01
CA TYR A 721 -26.13 -10.12 17.29
C TYR A 721 -25.23 -9.27 16.21
N ILE A 722 -24.06 -9.87 15.86
CA ILE A 722 -22.89 -9.53 14.99
C ILE A 722 -21.73 -10.53 15.38
N ALA A 723 -20.81 -10.98 14.50
CA ALA A 723 -19.58 -11.76 14.84
C ALA A 723 -18.41 -11.74 13.78
N ARG A 724 -17.10 -11.57 14.10
CA ARG A 724 -15.90 -11.55 13.15
C ARG A 724 -15.42 -12.92 13.14
N LEU A 725 -15.12 -13.53 12.01
CA LEU A 725 -14.52 -14.83 11.99
C LEU A 725 -13.16 -14.89 11.20
N HIS A 726 -12.32 -15.95 11.30
CA HIS A 726 -10.87 -16.03 11.01
C HIS A 726 -10.38 -15.97 9.55
N ALA A 727 -9.14 -16.42 9.34
CA ALA A 727 -8.68 -16.88 8.04
C ALA A 727 -9.24 -18.26 7.64
N ASP A 728 -10.03 -18.98 8.49
CA ASP A 728 -10.35 -20.43 8.26
C ASP A 728 -11.52 -21.26 8.96
N GLY A 729 -12.47 -20.86 9.86
CA GLY A 729 -13.84 -21.55 10.26
C GLY A 729 -14.65 -22.00 11.63
N SER A 730 -14.73 -21.90 13.02
CA SER A 730 -14.36 -21.46 14.48
C SER A 730 -14.53 -20.06 15.19
N VAL A 731 -14.81 -19.97 16.51
CA VAL A 731 -15.22 -18.73 17.30
C VAL A 731 -14.08 -17.95 18.00
N ASP A 732 -14.12 -16.60 18.14
CA ASP A 732 -13.11 -15.77 18.89
C ASP A 732 -13.64 -14.84 19.97
N ALA A 733 -13.55 -15.36 21.18
CA ALA A 733 -13.87 -14.69 22.42
C ALA A 733 -12.82 -13.66 22.93
N SER A 734 -11.87 -13.13 22.16
CA SER A 734 -10.84 -12.16 22.67
C SER A 734 -11.39 -10.79 23.12
N PHE A 735 -12.70 -10.73 23.36
CA PHE A 735 -13.64 -9.76 22.82
C PHE A 735 -15.03 -10.48 23.08
N ASP A 736 -15.95 -9.99 23.93
CA ASP A 736 -17.29 -10.58 24.29
C ASP A 736 -18.38 -9.58 24.86
N PRO A 737 -19.35 -9.07 24.06
CA PRO A 737 -19.66 -7.62 23.88
C PRO A 737 -20.24 -6.82 25.05
N GLY A 738 -20.43 -7.43 26.20
CA GLY A 738 -21.51 -7.03 27.10
C GLY A 738 -22.87 -7.44 26.51
N THR A 739 -23.32 -6.80 25.43
CA THR A 739 -24.63 -7.09 24.81
C THR A 739 -24.80 -7.16 23.23
N GLY A 740 -23.97 -6.78 22.25
CA GLY A 740 -24.42 -6.33 20.87
C GLY A 740 -24.00 -4.88 20.39
N ALA A 741 -24.61 -3.65 20.05
CA ALA A 741 -25.83 -2.63 20.04
C ALA A 741 -27.48 -2.66 19.89
N ASN A 742 -28.46 -2.37 20.79
CA ASN A 742 -29.87 -2.99 20.75
C ASN A 742 -31.01 -2.82 19.68
N SER A 743 -30.84 -2.69 18.36
CA SER A 743 -31.76 -3.39 17.38
C SER A 743 -31.05 -3.54 16.04
N ALA A 744 -31.34 -2.93 14.91
CA ALA A 744 -30.49 -3.08 13.71
C ALA A 744 -29.21 -2.26 13.55
N VAL A 745 -28.10 -2.95 13.43
CA VAL A 745 -27.18 -2.54 12.40
C VAL A 745 -27.77 -2.83 11.00
N TYR A 746 -27.10 -2.60 9.88
CA TYR A 746 -27.36 -3.23 8.58
C TYR A 746 -26.17 -2.85 7.59
N SER A 747 -24.96 -2.40 8.03
CA SER A 747 -23.70 -2.55 7.26
C SER A 747 -22.39 -2.21 8.02
N LEU A 748 -21.17 -2.28 7.44
CA LEU A 748 -19.95 -1.46 7.69
C LEU A 748 -18.75 -1.42 6.69
N ALA A 749 -17.46 -1.41 7.08
CA ALA A 749 -16.60 -0.31 6.64
C ALA A 749 -15.04 -0.40 6.92
N LEU A 750 -14.14 0.50 6.41
CA LEU A 750 -12.63 0.45 6.66
C LEU A 750 -11.49 1.39 7.28
N GLN A 751 -10.96 1.02 8.45
CA GLN A 751 -9.87 1.75 9.13
C GLN A 751 -8.43 1.47 8.67
N LEU A 752 -7.46 2.14 9.31
CA LEU A 752 -6.08 1.66 9.39
C LEU A 752 -5.63 1.31 10.82
N ASP A 753 -6.38 1.67 11.87
CA ASP A 753 -5.98 1.55 13.29
C ASP A 753 -6.80 0.54 14.12
N GLY A 754 -7.84 -0.09 13.54
CA GLY A 754 -8.72 -1.04 14.23
C GLY A 754 -10.10 -0.53 14.64
N LYS A 755 -10.63 0.61 14.17
CA LYS A 755 -11.87 1.28 14.70
C LYS A 755 -13.00 1.49 13.64
N VAL A 756 -14.27 1.09 13.90
CA VAL A 756 -15.24 0.71 12.79
C VAL A 756 -16.75 0.94 13.11
N LEU A 757 -17.39 1.95 12.46
CA LEU A 757 -18.80 2.41 12.59
C LEU A 757 -19.95 1.70 11.89
N VAL A 758 -21.17 2.16 12.25
CA VAL A 758 -22.57 2.03 11.77
C VAL A 758 -23.55 3.06 12.27
N GLY A 759 -24.76 2.99 11.73
CA GLY A 759 -26.03 3.11 12.45
C GLY A 759 -27.21 3.13 11.50
N GLY A 760 -28.50 2.98 11.84
CA GLY A 760 -29.07 1.89 12.66
C GLY A 760 -30.54 1.61 12.23
N THR A 761 -31.18 0.43 12.43
CA THR A 761 -31.81 -0.02 13.72
C THR A 761 -31.64 0.99 14.81
N PHE A 762 -30.44 0.91 15.35
CA PHE A 762 -30.36 0.44 16.71
C PHE A 762 -31.42 1.07 17.62
N THR A 763 -31.95 0.25 18.51
CA THR A 763 -32.23 0.79 19.83
C THR A 763 -30.91 1.15 20.52
N THR A 764 -30.46 0.56 21.61
CA THR A 764 -29.26 1.07 22.29
C THR A 764 -27.93 0.79 21.57
N ILE A 765 -26.82 1.05 22.25
CA ILE A 765 -25.83 0.00 22.47
C ILE A 765 -25.63 -0.17 23.95
N ASN A 766 -25.86 -1.36 24.47
CA ASN A 766 -25.47 -1.75 25.82
C ASN A 766 -26.22 -0.91 26.86
N GLY A 767 -27.46 -0.53 26.51
CA GLY A 767 -28.25 0.45 27.24
C GLY A 767 -27.96 1.93 26.91
N ALA A 768 -26.79 2.28 26.34
CA ALA A 768 -26.22 3.63 26.35
C ALA A 768 -26.67 4.58 25.21
N ALA A 769 -25.85 5.58 24.83
CA ALA A 769 -26.18 6.78 24.02
C ALA A 769 -25.46 6.84 22.65
N ALA A 770 -26.22 7.30 21.63
CA ALA A 770 -26.03 7.18 20.16
C ALA A 770 -27.10 6.32 19.47
N ASN A 771 -28.38 6.61 19.74
CA ASN A 771 -29.55 6.00 19.09
C ASN A 771 -29.25 5.56 17.66
N TYR A 772 -29.47 4.29 17.41
CA TYR A 772 -29.26 3.76 16.11
C TYR A 772 -27.90 4.10 15.43
N MET A 773 -26.77 4.29 16.13
CA MET A 773 -25.43 4.48 15.53
C MET A 773 -24.19 4.33 16.46
N ALA A 774 -22.99 3.99 15.93
CA ALA A 774 -21.70 3.79 16.65
C ALA A 774 -20.44 3.69 15.76
N ARG A 775 -19.18 3.94 16.24
CA ARG A 775 -17.80 3.47 15.77
C ARG A 775 -17.08 3.14 17.02
N LEU A 776 -16.43 2.00 17.04
CA LEU A 776 -16.39 0.95 18.16
C LEU A 776 -14.73 0.97 18.33
N ASN A 777 -14.21 0.85 19.59
CA ASN A 777 -12.79 0.73 20.00
C ASN A 777 -12.18 -0.65 19.95
N ALA A 778 -10.86 -0.83 19.81
CA ALA A 778 -10.10 -2.07 19.61
C ALA A 778 -10.61 -3.39 20.29
N ASP A 779 -11.50 -3.40 21.32
CA ASP A 779 -12.56 -4.43 21.63
C ASP A 779 -14.11 -4.01 21.80
N GLY A 780 -14.78 -3.80 23.00
CA GLY A 780 -16.27 -3.66 23.54
C GLY A 780 -17.02 -2.82 24.74
N SER A 781 -17.05 -1.60 25.44
CA SER A 781 -16.59 -0.16 25.84
C SER A 781 -16.55 1.25 25.04
N LEU A 782 -17.29 2.30 25.39
CA LEU A 782 -17.62 3.51 24.55
C LEU A 782 -16.53 4.63 24.48
N ASP A 783 -16.04 5.06 23.30
CA ASP A 783 -15.54 6.46 23.09
C ASP A 783 -16.68 7.40 23.36
N ALA A 784 -16.54 8.09 24.46
CA ALA A 784 -17.17 9.38 24.65
C ALA A 784 -16.26 10.52 24.15
N SER A 785 -15.24 10.33 23.29
CA SER A 785 -14.43 11.46 22.80
C SER A 785 -15.19 12.40 21.85
N PHE A 786 -16.52 12.53 22.04
CA PHE A 786 -17.48 12.86 21.02
C PHE A 786 -18.93 13.27 21.72
N ASP A 787 -19.88 14.16 21.21
CA ASP A 787 -21.43 14.03 21.02
C ASP A 787 -22.30 14.71 19.75
N PRO A 788 -22.76 14.29 18.45
CA PRO A 788 -23.83 15.05 17.77
C PRO A 788 -25.16 14.48 18.24
N GLY A 789 -25.33 14.54 19.53
CA GLY A 789 -26.31 13.81 20.29
C GLY A 789 -27.73 13.69 19.78
N THR A 790 -28.25 14.31 18.69
CA THR A 790 -29.58 14.05 18.05
C THR A 790 -29.50 13.17 16.81
N GLY A 791 -28.37 12.73 16.26
CA GLY A 791 -28.20 11.93 15.01
C GLY A 791 -29.36 11.58 13.99
N ALA A 792 -30.62 11.25 14.36
CA ALA A 792 -31.72 11.01 13.43
C ALA A 792 -33.19 11.27 13.91
N ASN A 793 -34.24 11.19 13.06
CA ASN A 793 -35.61 10.85 13.44
C ASN A 793 -36.43 10.08 12.36
N ASN A 794 -35.95 8.89 11.93
CA ASN A 794 -36.46 7.86 10.97
C ASN A 794 -35.27 7.33 10.09
N TRP A 795 -35.51 6.75 8.91
CA TRP A 795 -34.57 5.91 8.17
C TRP A 795 -33.03 6.51 8.05
N VAL A 796 -31.93 6.13 8.83
CA VAL A 796 -30.48 5.51 8.56
C VAL A 796 -30.09 3.92 8.06
N TYR A 797 -30.01 3.12 6.84
CA TYR A 797 -29.74 2.99 5.23
C TYR A 797 -28.27 3.04 4.43
N SER A 798 -27.32 4.02 4.19
CA SER A 798 -25.95 3.84 3.51
C SER A 798 -24.67 4.79 3.73
N LEU A 799 -23.34 4.39 3.67
CA LEU A 799 -22.05 5.23 3.87
C LEU A 799 -20.67 4.91 3.19
N ALA A 800 -19.71 5.86 2.97
CA ALA A 800 -18.25 5.59 2.74
C ALA A 800 -17.35 6.87 2.55
N LEU A 801 -16.14 6.83 1.93
CA LEU A 801 -14.92 7.40 2.55
C LEU A 801 -13.83 8.25 1.86
N GLN A 802 -13.03 8.97 2.66
CA GLN A 802 -11.90 9.83 2.34
C GLN A 802 -10.56 9.41 2.97
N LEU A 803 -9.49 10.04 2.49
CA LEU A 803 -8.13 9.90 3.03
C LEU A 803 -7.85 10.83 4.20
N ASP A 804 -8.51 11.99 4.24
CA ASP A 804 -8.18 13.15 5.08
C ASP A 804 -8.91 13.18 6.43
N GLY A 805 -9.55 12.07 6.80
CA GLY A 805 -10.32 12.00 8.01
C GLY A 805 -11.71 12.62 7.94
N LYS A 806 -12.30 12.89 6.77
CA LYS A 806 -13.77 13.06 6.71
C LYS A 806 -14.53 12.13 5.76
N VAL A 807 -15.86 12.25 5.73
CA VAL A 807 -16.68 11.03 5.62
C VAL A 807 -18.13 11.39 5.22
N LEU A 808 -19.02 10.42 4.98
CA LEU A 808 -20.20 10.58 4.11
C LEU A 808 -21.43 9.61 4.13
N VAL A 809 -22.68 10.08 3.97
CA VAL A 809 -23.92 9.31 4.14
C VAL A 809 -25.19 9.51 3.29
N GLY A 810 -25.83 8.37 2.93
CA GLY A 810 -27.23 8.01 2.60
C GLY A 810 -28.50 8.40 3.45
N GLY A 811 -29.60 8.83 2.77
CA GLY A 811 -31.09 9.16 3.00
C GLY A 811 -32.20 8.40 3.82
N ASN A 812 -33.09 9.17 4.47
CA ASN A 812 -34.56 9.11 4.71
C ASN A 812 -35.10 10.26 5.62
N PHE A 813 -34.31 11.28 5.97
CA PHE A 813 -34.37 12.26 7.08
C PHE A 813 -35.31 13.52 7.12
N THR A 814 -35.81 14.00 8.27
CA THR A 814 -36.48 15.33 8.32
C THR A 814 -35.54 16.54 8.52
N THR A 815 -34.27 16.32 8.90
CA THR A 815 -33.18 17.24 9.32
C THR A 815 -31.80 16.45 9.49
N ILE A 816 -30.70 16.90 10.12
CA ILE A 816 -29.36 16.32 10.56
C ILE A 816 -28.57 17.44 11.33
N ASN A 817 -28.74 17.60 12.63
CA ASN A 817 -28.43 18.78 13.43
C ASN A 817 -29.21 20.03 13.00
N GLY A 818 -30.50 19.87 12.69
CA GLY A 818 -31.46 20.93 12.43
C GLY A 818 -31.25 21.78 11.16
N ALA A 819 -30.04 22.28 10.95
CA ALA A 819 -29.55 23.23 9.93
C ALA A 819 -29.54 22.70 8.49
N THR A 820 -30.68 22.81 7.81
CA THR A 820 -31.16 21.97 6.72
C THR A 820 -30.16 21.52 5.62
N ARG A 821 -29.61 20.31 5.79
CA ARG A 821 -29.18 19.36 4.75
C ARG A 821 -30.32 18.47 4.21
N ASN A 822 -31.58 19.00 4.11
CA ASN A 822 -32.89 18.30 4.05
C ASN A 822 -33.03 17.03 3.20
N ARG A 823 -31.99 16.50 2.55
CA ARG A 823 -31.93 15.12 2.11
C ARG A 823 -30.57 14.38 1.91
N ILE A 824 -29.37 14.91 2.15
CA ILE A 824 -28.09 14.19 1.92
C ILE A 824 -26.96 14.84 2.71
N ALA A 825 -26.04 14.12 3.38
CA ALA A 825 -24.80 14.81 3.80
C ALA A 825 -23.46 14.06 4.03
N ARG A 826 -22.48 14.95 3.96
CA ARG A 826 -21.04 14.91 4.20
C ARG A 826 -20.86 15.65 5.48
N LEU A 827 -19.84 15.41 6.25
CA LEU A 827 -19.81 16.03 7.55
C LEU A 827 -18.27 16.01 7.99
N ASN A 828 -17.68 16.95 8.77
CA ASN A 828 -16.24 17.03 9.16
C ASN A 828 -15.71 15.98 10.19
N ALA A 829 -14.37 15.92 10.40
CA ALA A 829 -13.53 14.94 11.12
C ALA A 829 -13.88 14.59 12.56
N ASP A 830 -14.89 15.22 13.14
CA ASP A 830 -15.30 15.00 14.52
C ASP A 830 -16.74 15.49 14.73
N GLY A 831 -17.79 15.00 14.02
CA GLY A 831 -19.21 14.74 14.48
C GLY A 831 -20.51 15.65 14.25
N SER A 832 -20.53 17.00 14.35
CA SER A 832 -21.62 17.97 14.00
C SER A 832 -21.25 19.36 13.38
N LEU A 833 -21.78 19.74 12.21
CA LEU A 833 -21.59 21.00 11.45
C LEU A 833 -20.21 21.30 10.77
N ASP A 834 -20.18 21.06 9.44
CA ASP A 834 -19.54 21.88 8.40
C ASP A 834 -20.52 22.07 7.24
N THR A 835 -20.27 23.14 6.51
CA THR A 835 -21.21 23.81 5.64
C THR A 835 -20.58 24.26 4.33
N SER A 836 -19.30 23.96 4.07
CA SER A 836 -18.51 24.46 2.92
C SER A 836 -18.86 23.79 1.59
N PHE A 837 -20.16 23.51 1.40
CA PHE A 837 -20.65 22.42 0.58
C PHE A 837 -22.21 22.45 0.47
N ASP A 838 -22.85 22.56 -0.74
CA ASP A 838 -24.34 22.58 -0.87
C ASP A 838 -25.10 22.28 -2.26
N PRO A 839 -26.24 21.52 -2.29
CA PRO A 839 -27.05 21.00 -3.45
C PRO A 839 -28.14 21.76 -4.28
N GLY A 840 -28.56 23.01 -4.13
CA GLY A 840 -29.59 23.59 -5.04
C GLY A 840 -31.13 23.46 -4.76
N THR A 841 -31.94 22.54 -5.39
CA THR A 841 -33.46 22.46 -5.36
C THR A 841 -34.19 21.17 -5.94
N GLY A 842 -34.54 20.10 -5.18
CA GLY A 842 -35.40 18.96 -5.68
C GLY A 842 -35.28 17.56 -5.01
N ALA A 843 -35.48 16.42 -5.70
CA ALA A 843 -35.71 15.00 -5.29
C ALA A 843 -37.16 14.74 -4.72
N ASN A 844 -37.80 13.51 -4.68
CA ASN A 844 -39.25 13.21 -4.38
C ASN A 844 -39.76 12.27 -3.20
N ASN A 845 -39.18 11.10 -2.84
CA ASN A 845 -39.74 10.12 -1.83
C ASN A 845 -38.70 9.27 -0.99
N ARG A 846 -38.08 8.16 -1.47
CA ARG A 846 -37.07 7.15 -0.95
C ARG A 846 -35.72 6.82 -1.70
N VAL A 847 -34.54 6.56 -1.12
CA VAL A 847 -33.19 6.69 -1.80
C VAL A 847 -32.25 5.44 -2.02
N SER A 848 -31.09 5.49 -2.77
CA SER A 848 -30.01 4.44 -2.97
C SER A 848 -28.42 4.69 -3.25
N ILE A 849 -27.66 4.04 -4.20
CA ILE A 849 -26.15 3.70 -4.18
C ILE A 849 -24.97 4.59 -4.72
N LEU A 850 -23.77 4.44 -4.12
CA LEU A 850 -22.66 5.30 -4.04
C LEU A 850 -21.26 4.53 -4.20
N ALA A 851 -20.24 5.18 -4.84
CA ALA A 851 -19.32 4.70 -5.91
C ALA A 851 -18.02 5.52 -6.31
N LEU A 852 -16.86 5.33 -5.70
CA LEU A 852 -16.03 6.52 -5.43
C LEU A 852 -14.71 6.68 -6.24
N GLN A 853 -14.44 7.87 -6.84
CA GLN A 853 -13.43 8.06 -7.92
C GLN A 853 -12.15 8.86 -7.59
N PRO A 854 -10.98 8.56 -8.16
CA PRO A 854 -9.72 9.25 -7.84
C PRO A 854 -9.67 10.79 -7.93
N ASP A 855 -10.50 11.41 -8.77
CA ASP A 855 -10.44 12.82 -9.17
C ASP A 855 -11.36 13.76 -8.36
N GLY A 856 -11.80 13.31 -7.18
CA GLY A 856 -12.85 13.96 -6.43
C GLY A 856 -14.26 13.65 -6.94
N LYS A 857 -14.41 12.78 -7.95
CA LYS A 857 -15.71 12.50 -8.59
C LYS A 857 -16.31 11.13 -8.31
N VAL A 858 -17.60 10.90 -8.64
CA VAL A 858 -18.52 10.02 -7.86
C VAL A 858 -19.91 9.72 -8.46
N LEU A 859 -20.43 8.47 -8.38
CA LEU A 859 -21.74 8.02 -8.95
C LEU A 859 -22.79 7.37 -7.99
N VAL A 860 -24.08 7.75 -7.99
CA VAL A 860 -24.69 8.03 -6.66
C VAL A 860 -26.17 7.55 -6.32
N GLY A 861 -26.80 6.60 -7.05
CA GLY A 861 -28.25 6.47 -7.43
C GLY A 861 -29.37 5.96 -6.49
N GLY A 862 -30.48 5.38 -6.98
CA GLY A 862 -31.68 4.91 -6.21
C GLY A 862 -33.05 5.14 -6.91
N ASN A 863 -34.16 5.70 -6.33
CA ASN A 863 -35.57 5.83 -6.95
C ASN A 863 -36.37 7.19 -7.44
N PHE A 864 -35.85 8.45 -7.69
CA PHE A 864 -36.29 9.85 -8.19
C PHE A 864 -37.74 10.37 -8.28
N THR A 865 -37.84 11.71 -8.08
CA THR A 865 -38.18 12.68 -9.18
C THR A 865 -37.10 13.76 -9.47
N THR A 866 -36.75 14.79 -8.68
CA THR A 866 -35.99 15.96 -9.25
C THR A 866 -34.49 16.36 -8.89
N ILE A 867 -33.37 16.11 -9.64
CA ILE A 867 -32.06 16.81 -9.30
C ILE A 867 -32.24 18.19 -9.80
N ASN A 868 -32.49 19.09 -8.85
CA ASN A 868 -32.25 20.50 -9.00
C ASN A 868 -33.01 21.18 -10.16
N GLY A 869 -33.72 20.44 -11.05
CA GLY A 869 -34.36 20.95 -12.27
C GLY A 869 -34.38 20.12 -13.59
N THR A 870 -33.31 19.42 -14.06
CA THR A 870 -33.12 18.96 -15.49
C THR A 870 -33.85 17.68 -16.05
N THR A 871 -33.23 16.50 -16.30
CA THR A 871 -33.90 15.23 -16.78
C THR A 871 -33.16 13.88 -16.47
N SER A 872 -33.63 12.99 -15.57
CA SER A 872 -32.88 11.82 -15.00
C SER A 872 -33.60 10.58 -14.55
N ASN A 873 -32.97 9.44 -14.72
CA ASN A 873 -33.48 8.23 -14.12
C ASN A 873 -32.29 7.45 -13.56
N ARG A 874 -32.36 7.11 -12.29
CA ARG A 874 -31.64 6.04 -11.60
C ARG A 874 -30.10 6.23 -11.48
N LEU A 875 -29.41 7.02 -12.31
CA LEU A 875 -27.94 7.07 -12.38
C LEU A 875 -27.34 8.45 -12.84
N ALA A 876 -26.01 8.74 -12.61
CA ALA A 876 -25.29 10.07 -12.61
C ALA A 876 -23.84 10.18 -12.01
N ARG A 877 -23.23 11.42 -11.99
CA ARG A 877 -22.13 11.94 -11.07
C ARG A 877 -22.32 13.47 -10.62
N LEU A 878 -21.47 14.23 -9.83
CA LEU A 878 -21.42 15.76 -9.49
C LEU A 878 -20.36 16.31 -8.38
N ASN A 879 -19.52 17.42 -8.17
CA ASN A 879 -18.07 17.96 -8.43
C ASN A 879 -16.92 17.75 -7.35
N ALA A 880 -16.73 18.74 -6.45
CA ALA A 880 -15.81 19.06 -5.38
C ALA A 880 -16.39 20.03 -4.28
N ASP A 881 -17.63 20.56 -4.42
CA ASP A 881 -18.25 21.73 -3.73
C ASP A 881 -19.83 21.91 -3.69
N GLY A 882 -20.66 21.70 -4.75
CA GLY A 882 -22.09 22.16 -4.71
C GLY A 882 -23.24 21.50 -5.56
N SER A 883 -23.36 21.87 -6.83
CA SER A 883 -24.53 21.62 -7.73
C SER A 883 -24.51 20.45 -8.77
N LEU A 884 -24.01 20.61 -10.00
CA LEU A 884 -24.27 19.67 -11.11
C LEU A 884 -23.40 19.95 -12.38
N ASP A 885 -22.62 19.01 -12.97
CA ASP A 885 -22.13 19.12 -14.37
C ASP A 885 -22.70 18.09 -15.34
N VAL A 886 -23.45 18.63 -16.26
CA VAL A 886 -24.07 18.00 -17.43
C VAL A 886 -23.21 17.04 -18.30
N THR A 887 -21.92 16.78 -18.02
CA THR A 887 -21.07 15.83 -18.78
C THR A 887 -21.19 14.37 -18.33
N PHE A 888 -22.10 14.03 -17.43
CA PHE A 888 -22.55 12.64 -17.34
C PHE A 888 -23.93 12.51 -17.96
N THR A 889 -23.94 11.97 -19.18
CA THR A 889 -25.07 12.10 -20.10
C THR A 889 -25.95 10.85 -20.10
N GLY A 890 -25.72 9.91 -19.19
CA GLY A 890 -26.58 8.77 -19.01
C GLY A 890 -27.95 9.23 -18.50
N THR A 891 -29.00 9.09 -19.33
CA THR A 891 -30.40 9.21 -18.86
C THR A 891 -30.67 8.30 -17.67
N GLY A 892 -29.81 7.30 -17.54
CA GLY A 892 -29.79 6.28 -16.55
C GLY A 892 -31.04 5.41 -16.66
N ALA A 893 -31.38 4.83 -15.53
CA ALA A 893 -32.10 3.59 -15.38
C ALA A 893 -33.65 3.76 -15.36
N ASN A 894 -34.44 2.84 -14.82
CA ASN A 894 -35.92 2.90 -14.69
C ASN A 894 -36.58 2.32 -13.38
N GLY A 895 -35.78 2.04 -12.36
CA GLY A 895 -36.07 1.62 -10.99
C GLY A 895 -34.79 1.59 -10.11
N GLU A 896 -35.00 1.56 -8.81
CA GLU A 896 -34.09 1.91 -7.70
C GLU A 896 -32.58 1.58 -7.80
N VAL A 897 -31.65 2.40 -8.31
CA VAL A 897 -30.18 2.14 -8.35
C VAL A 897 -29.53 2.01 -6.99
N TYR A 898 -29.48 0.79 -6.49
CA TYR A 898 -28.73 0.43 -5.31
C TYR A 898 -27.36 -0.29 -5.59
N SER A 899 -26.81 -0.37 -6.81
CA SER A 899 -25.33 -0.37 -7.00
C SER A 899 -24.61 0.59 -7.96
N LEU A 900 -23.48 1.22 -7.51
CA LEU A 900 -22.44 2.01 -8.20
C LEU A 900 -21.02 2.03 -7.53
N ALA A 901 -19.89 1.90 -8.30
CA ALA A 901 -18.45 2.25 -8.08
C ALA A 901 -17.64 1.94 -9.34
N LEU A 902 -16.36 2.30 -9.28
CA LEU A 902 -15.59 2.79 -10.41
C LEU A 902 -14.11 2.45 -10.31
N GLN A 903 -13.48 2.43 -11.46
CA GLN A 903 -12.31 1.71 -11.93
C GLN A 903 -11.05 2.54 -11.88
N SER A 904 -9.89 1.87 -11.96
CA SER A 904 -8.65 2.54 -12.34
C SER A 904 -8.68 3.10 -13.78
N ASP A 905 -9.52 2.57 -14.68
CA ASP A 905 -9.79 3.19 -16.00
C ASP A 905 -10.89 4.27 -15.98
N GLY A 906 -11.41 4.62 -14.79
CA GLY A 906 -12.34 5.73 -14.59
C GLY A 906 -13.79 5.48 -15.06
N LYS A 907 -14.15 4.24 -15.41
CA LYS A 907 -15.50 3.83 -15.81
C LYS A 907 -16.30 3.29 -14.62
N VAL A 908 -17.58 2.90 -14.78
CA VAL A 908 -18.48 2.76 -13.63
C VAL A 908 -19.54 1.69 -13.78
N LEU A 909 -19.61 0.77 -12.84
CA LEU A 909 -20.66 -0.23 -12.83
C LEU A 909 -21.91 0.25 -12.14
N VAL A 910 -23.06 -0.22 -12.58
CA VAL A 910 -24.37 0.07 -12.04
C VAL A 910 -25.16 -1.21 -11.76
N GLY A 911 -26.08 -1.11 -10.82
CA GLY A 911 -27.43 -1.54 -11.11
C GLY A 911 -28.45 -0.93 -10.13
N GLY A 912 -29.74 -1.21 -10.31
CA GLY A 912 -30.82 -0.82 -9.40
C GLY A 912 -32.04 -1.69 -9.35
N ALA A 913 -33.25 -1.13 -9.24
CA ALA A 913 -34.52 -1.81 -9.46
C ALA A 913 -35.09 -1.68 -10.87
N PHE A 914 -34.24 -1.31 -11.82
CA PHE A 914 -34.70 -0.70 -13.05
C PHE A 914 -34.94 -1.61 -14.20
N THR A 915 -35.95 -1.44 -15.04
CA THR A 915 -35.95 -1.95 -16.41
C THR A 915 -34.91 -1.22 -17.31
N THR A 916 -35.20 -0.23 -18.17
CA THR A 916 -34.18 0.43 -19.05
C THR A 916 -33.03 1.09 -18.27
N ILE A 917 -31.77 1.08 -18.77
CA ILE A 917 -30.76 2.18 -18.60
C ILE A 917 -30.50 2.74 -19.97
N ASN A 918 -30.37 4.06 -20.08
CA ASN A 918 -29.98 4.73 -21.32
C ASN A 918 -30.79 4.19 -22.53
N GLY A 919 -32.04 3.76 -22.28
CA GLY A 919 -32.95 3.12 -23.23
C GLY A 919 -32.79 1.61 -23.53
N ILE A 920 -31.75 0.90 -23.09
CA ILE A 920 -31.28 -0.36 -23.72
C ILE A 920 -31.31 -1.59 -22.80
N THR A 921 -31.36 -2.78 -23.41
CA THR A 921 -31.26 -4.07 -22.71
C THR A 921 -29.91 -4.40 -22.11
N ARG A 922 -30.04 -4.91 -20.89
CA ARG A 922 -29.20 -5.87 -20.19
C ARG A 922 -29.80 -6.21 -18.85
N ASN A 923 -30.93 -6.87 -18.86
CA ASN A 923 -31.79 -7.06 -17.71
C ASN A 923 -31.04 -7.56 -16.45
N TYR A 924 -30.58 -6.76 -15.53
CA TYR A 924 -30.35 -7.10 -14.13
C TYR A 924 -28.96 -6.57 -13.63
N ILE A 925 -27.94 -6.50 -14.50
CA ILE A 925 -26.59 -5.93 -14.27
C ILE A 925 -26.14 -5.10 -15.48
N ALA A 926 -25.49 -3.92 -15.29
CA ALA A 926 -24.43 -3.45 -16.21
C ALA A 926 -23.69 -2.14 -15.84
N ARG A 927 -22.64 -1.79 -16.61
CA ARG A 927 -21.71 -0.67 -16.44
C ARG A 927 -21.87 0.36 -17.55
N LEU A 928 -21.25 1.48 -17.29
CA LEU A 928 -21.14 2.64 -18.14
C LEU A 928 -19.68 3.08 -18.24
N ASN A 929 -19.40 3.83 -19.31
CA ASN A 929 -18.20 4.61 -19.41
C ASN A 929 -18.13 5.69 -18.32
N ALA A 930 -16.95 6.33 -18.21
CA ALA A 930 -16.74 7.44 -17.30
C ALA A 930 -17.86 8.49 -17.40
N ASP A 931 -18.17 8.92 -18.62
CA ASP A 931 -19.21 9.91 -18.99
C ASP A 931 -20.66 9.44 -18.81
N GLY A 932 -20.90 8.24 -18.31
CA GLY A 932 -22.26 7.70 -18.17
C GLY A 932 -22.93 7.32 -19.47
N SER A 933 -22.20 7.39 -20.58
CA SER A 933 -22.63 6.71 -21.79
C SER A 933 -22.63 5.21 -21.58
N LEU A 934 -23.51 4.57 -22.32
CA LEU A 934 -23.69 3.14 -22.29
C LEU A 934 -22.67 2.45 -23.19
N ASP A 935 -21.74 1.67 -22.63
CA ASP A 935 -20.90 0.82 -23.49
C ASP A 935 -21.54 -0.54 -23.79
N THR A 936 -21.01 -1.18 -24.83
CA THR A 936 -21.47 -2.38 -25.49
C THR A 936 -20.38 -3.44 -25.74
N SER A 937 -19.13 -3.29 -25.28
CA SER A 937 -17.88 -4.02 -25.69
C SER A 937 -17.83 -5.56 -25.47
N PHE A 938 -18.96 -6.13 -25.07
CA PHE A 938 -19.14 -6.96 -23.89
C PHE A 938 -20.72 -7.21 -23.95
N ASP A 939 -21.32 -8.29 -23.44
CA ASP A 939 -22.79 -8.55 -23.36
C ASP A 939 -23.25 -9.40 -22.13
N PRO A 940 -24.10 -8.98 -21.15
CA PRO A 940 -24.37 -9.77 -19.93
C PRO A 940 -25.48 -10.80 -19.98
N ARG A 941 -26.20 -10.93 -21.09
CA ARG A 941 -26.82 -12.17 -21.55
C ARG A 941 -28.03 -12.78 -20.68
N THR A 942 -28.94 -13.60 -21.27
CA THR A 942 -30.44 -13.72 -21.23
C THR A 942 -31.23 -12.82 -20.31
N GLY A 943 -31.73 -13.25 -19.15
CA GLY A 943 -31.03 -13.98 -18.10
C GLY A 943 -31.78 -14.68 -16.93
N ALA A 944 -33.03 -14.51 -16.42
CA ALA A 944 -33.34 -15.00 -15.04
C ALA A 944 -34.82 -15.06 -14.48
N ASN A 945 -35.05 -14.98 -13.13
CA ASN A 945 -36.30 -14.53 -12.40
C ASN A 945 -36.21 -14.22 -10.85
N ASN A 946 -36.11 -12.96 -10.35
CA ASN A 946 -37.25 -12.01 -10.09
C ASN A 946 -36.89 -10.48 -9.96
N TRP A 947 -36.03 -10.01 -9.03
CA TRP A 947 -35.59 -8.58 -8.84
C TRP A 947 -34.06 -8.36 -9.10
N VAL A 948 -33.25 -7.51 -8.40
CA VAL A 948 -31.75 -7.15 -8.33
C VAL A 948 -31.15 -7.18 -6.86
N TYR A 949 -29.85 -7.35 -6.45
CA TYR A 949 -29.33 -7.17 -5.04
C TYR A 949 -27.75 -6.86 -4.66
N SER A 950 -26.47 -7.29 -5.05
CA SER A 950 -25.14 -6.53 -4.68
C SER A 950 -23.59 -6.86 -4.94
N VAL A 951 -22.55 -5.98 -4.62
CA VAL A 951 -21.21 -5.84 -5.34
C VAL A 951 -19.85 -5.18 -4.76
N ALA A 952 -18.64 -5.29 -5.41
CA ALA A 952 -17.39 -4.41 -5.34
C ALA A 952 -16.34 -4.42 -6.49
N LEU A 953 -15.05 -4.95 -6.41
CA LEU A 953 -14.09 -5.32 -7.57
C LEU A 953 -12.66 -6.09 -7.42
N GLN A 954 -12.35 -7.31 -7.96
CA GLN A 954 -11.14 -8.18 -7.66
C GLN A 954 -9.82 -8.11 -8.53
N PRO A 955 -8.60 -7.83 -8.01
CA PRO A 955 -7.32 -7.58 -8.74
C PRO A 955 -6.87 -8.33 -10.00
N ASP A 956 -7.44 -9.48 -10.36
CA ASP A 956 -7.19 -10.22 -11.60
C ASP A 956 -8.18 -9.88 -12.74
N GLY A 957 -8.98 -8.82 -12.58
CA GLY A 957 -9.95 -8.35 -13.57
C GLY A 957 -11.37 -8.90 -13.42
N LYS A 958 -11.77 -9.29 -12.21
CA LYS A 958 -12.81 -10.30 -12.06
C LYS A 958 -13.97 -9.98 -11.06
N VAL A 959 -15.21 -10.44 -11.36
CA VAL A 959 -16.55 -9.84 -10.99
C VAL A 959 -17.74 -10.76 -10.65
N LEU A 960 -18.42 -10.47 -9.53
CA LEU A 960 -19.60 -11.16 -8.96
C LEU A 960 -20.46 -10.30 -7.99
N GLU A 961 -21.47 -10.89 -7.34
CA GLU A 961 -22.67 -10.20 -6.83
C GLU A 961 -23.50 -10.82 -5.64
N GLY A 962 -24.81 -10.44 -5.48
CA GLY A 962 -25.96 -11.41 -5.63
C GLY A 962 -27.42 -11.05 -5.25
N GLY A 963 -28.41 -11.97 -5.37
CA GLY A 963 -29.87 -11.67 -5.28
C GLY A 963 -30.92 -12.83 -5.53
N ASN A 964 -32.26 -12.65 -5.59
CA ASN A 964 -33.38 -13.63 -5.85
C ASN A 964 -33.63 -14.26 -7.30
N PHE A 965 -32.64 -14.50 -8.19
CA PHE A 965 -32.68 -14.64 -9.70
C PHE A 965 -32.96 -15.86 -10.70
N THR A 966 -33.95 -16.76 -10.78
CA THR A 966 -33.84 -18.14 -11.44
C THR A 966 -32.56 -19.05 -11.28
N THR A 967 -31.38 -18.79 -11.88
CA THR A 967 -30.41 -19.83 -12.38
C THR A 967 -28.94 -19.30 -12.66
N ILE A 968 -28.20 -19.72 -13.71
CA ILE A 968 -27.27 -18.96 -14.63
C ILE A 968 -27.18 -19.84 -15.86
N ASN A 969 -27.37 -19.31 -17.05
CA ASN A 969 -27.43 -20.04 -18.33
C ASN A 969 -28.51 -21.15 -18.24
N GLY A 970 -29.56 -20.92 -17.42
CA GLY A 970 -30.58 -21.91 -17.04
C GLY A 970 -30.06 -23.00 -16.10
N ILE A 971 -28.75 -23.07 -15.90
CA ILE A 971 -28.08 -24.07 -15.07
C ILE A 971 -28.59 -23.84 -13.66
N THR A 972 -29.01 -24.92 -12.96
CA THR A 972 -29.70 -25.04 -11.65
C THR A 972 -28.84 -24.61 -10.49
N ARG A 973 -28.34 -23.44 -10.75
CA ARG A 973 -28.07 -22.52 -9.76
C ARG A 973 -29.29 -22.57 -8.78
N ASN A 974 -28.99 -23.00 -7.53
CA ASN A 974 -29.61 -22.98 -6.17
C ASN A 974 -28.50 -22.59 -5.10
N TYR A 975 -28.28 -21.50 -4.27
CA TYR A 975 -28.55 -20.00 -4.17
C TYR A 975 -27.31 -19.01 -4.20
N ILE A 976 -26.09 -19.29 -4.70
CA ILE A 976 -25.05 -18.27 -4.98
C ILE A 976 -24.04 -18.45 -6.17
N ALA A 977 -23.50 -17.38 -6.86
CA ALA A 977 -23.02 -17.55 -8.28
C ALA A 977 -22.01 -16.65 -9.18
N ARG A 978 -20.67 -16.64 -9.09
CA ARG A 978 -19.61 -15.88 -9.92
C ARG A 978 -19.77 -15.55 -11.50
N LEU A 979 -18.99 -14.65 -12.17
CA LEU A 979 -18.68 -14.64 -13.66
C LEU A 979 -17.25 -14.09 -14.17
N ASN A 980 -16.96 -13.89 -15.47
CA ASN A 980 -15.97 -14.62 -16.27
C ASN A 980 -15.02 -13.90 -17.31
N ALA A 981 -13.67 -13.86 -17.29
CA ALA A 981 -12.76 -13.11 -18.23
C ALA A 981 -13.11 -11.63 -18.38
N ASP A 982 -13.81 -11.29 -19.43
CA ASP A 982 -14.60 -10.10 -19.48
C ASP A 982 -15.89 -10.48 -20.19
N GLY A 983 -16.49 -11.61 -19.84
CA GLY A 983 -17.47 -11.73 -18.75
C GLY A 983 -18.38 -12.99 -18.58
N SER A 984 -18.38 -14.12 -19.34
CA SER A 984 -19.46 -15.19 -19.35
C SER A 984 -19.30 -16.72 -18.97
N LEU A 985 -18.29 -17.59 -19.18
CA LEU A 985 -18.36 -19.04 -18.73
C LEU A 985 -17.07 -19.92 -18.39
N ASP A 986 -16.57 -19.95 -17.13
CA ASP A 986 -15.79 -21.02 -16.44
C ASP A 986 -16.79 -21.64 -15.47
N THR A 987 -17.26 -22.86 -15.60
CA THR A 987 -18.11 -23.48 -14.53
C THR A 987 -17.32 -23.87 -13.26
N GLY A 988 -16.22 -23.16 -12.99
CA GLY A 988 -15.31 -23.33 -11.87
C GLY A 988 -15.46 -22.28 -10.77
N PHE A 989 -16.65 -21.75 -10.49
CA PHE A 989 -17.27 -21.48 -9.19
C PHE A 989 -18.39 -22.52 -8.98
N ASP A 990 -18.75 -22.82 -7.74
CA ASP A 990 -19.81 -23.77 -7.37
C ASP A 990 -20.09 -23.65 -5.86
N PRO A 991 -21.36 -23.48 -5.43
CA PRO A 991 -21.71 -23.57 -3.98
C PRO A 991 -22.80 -24.61 -3.52
N GLY A 992 -23.19 -25.63 -4.33
CA GLY A 992 -23.81 -27.01 -4.10
C GLY A 992 -25.08 -27.43 -3.23
N ILE A 993 -25.40 -28.77 -3.08
CA ILE A 993 -26.61 -29.39 -2.37
C ILE A 993 -26.64 -29.43 -0.83
N GLY A 994 -27.71 -29.02 -0.16
CA GLY A 994 -28.95 -28.44 -0.67
C GLY A 994 -29.01 -26.92 -0.60
N ALA A 995 -29.49 -26.23 -1.65
CA ALA A 995 -29.51 -24.78 -1.71
C ALA A 995 -30.71 -23.89 -2.24
N ASN A 996 -31.94 -23.81 -1.64
CA ASN A 996 -32.97 -22.73 -1.84
C ASN A 996 -33.34 -21.73 -0.68
N SER A 997 -34.12 -20.66 -1.02
CA SER A 997 -34.71 -19.52 -0.24
C SER A 997 -34.00 -18.11 -0.23
N ALA A 998 -34.65 -16.98 0.02
CA ALA A 998 -34.17 -15.60 -0.33
C ALA A 998 -32.84 -14.98 0.31
N VAL A 999 -31.60 -15.35 -0.12
CA VAL A 999 -30.17 -15.03 0.36
C VAL A 999 -29.84 -13.54 0.68
N TYR A 1000 -28.66 -13.06 1.16
CA TYR A 1000 -28.51 -11.65 1.55
C TYR A 1000 -27.22 -10.68 1.55
N SER A 1001 -25.85 -10.82 1.64
CA SER A 1001 -24.77 -9.71 1.41
C SER A 1001 -23.23 -10.03 1.53
N ILE A 1002 -22.18 -9.12 1.44
CA ILE A 1002 -20.74 -9.38 0.98
C ILE A 1002 -19.43 -8.41 1.26
N ALA A 1003 -18.13 -8.91 1.31
CA ALA A 1003 -16.73 -8.28 1.12
C ALA A 1003 -15.47 -9.13 1.58
N MET A 1004 -14.18 -8.61 1.59
CA MET A 1004 -12.92 -9.38 1.23
C MET A 1004 -11.52 -8.87 1.81
N GLN A 1005 -10.46 -9.73 1.87
CA GLN A 1005 -9.16 -9.79 2.67
C GLN A 1005 -7.87 -9.19 2.06
N SER A 1006 -6.66 -9.55 2.55
CA SER A 1006 -5.43 -9.58 1.71
C SER A 1006 -5.17 -10.96 1.03
N ASP A 1007 -5.44 -12.05 1.75
CA ASP A 1007 -5.15 -13.46 1.40
C ASP A 1007 -6.13 -14.12 0.38
N GLY A 1008 -6.49 -13.38 -0.66
CA GLY A 1008 -7.49 -13.71 -1.69
C GLY A 1008 -8.94 -13.85 -1.25
N LYS A 1009 -9.21 -14.49 -0.12
CA LYS A 1009 -10.48 -15.02 0.41
C LYS A 1009 -11.69 -14.03 0.67
N VAL A 1010 -12.83 -14.50 1.19
CA VAL A 1010 -14.14 -14.08 0.63
C VAL A 1010 -15.35 -14.48 1.51
N LEU A 1011 -16.39 -13.64 1.68
CA LEU A 1011 -17.42 -13.73 2.73
C LEU A 1011 -18.84 -13.14 2.44
N VAL A 1012 -19.86 -13.33 3.30
CA VAL A 1012 -21.32 -13.01 3.04
C VAL A 1012 -22.28 -12.65 4.22
N GLY A 1013 -23.59 -12.46 3.96
CA GLY A 1013 -24.62 -12.90 4.92
C GLY A 1013 -26.03 -13.29 4.39
N GLY A 1014 -26.79 -14.22 5.04
CA GLY A 1014 -28.25 -14.34 4.80
C GLY A 1014 -29.14 -15.36 5.51
N ALA A 1015 -30.38 -15.48 5.01
CA ALA A 1015 -31.53 -16.14 5.63
C ALA A 1015 -31.72 -17.66 5.57
N PHE A 1016 -30.67 -18.38 5.11
CA PHE A 1016 -29.32 -20.94 5.38
C PHE A 1016 -29.33 -21.95 6.54
N THR A 1017 -30.52 -22.43 6.93
CA THR A 1017 -30.89 -23.01 8.21
C THR A 1017 -30.09 -24.29 8.40
N THR A 1018 -29.60 -24.82 7.28
CA THR A 1018 -28.98 -26.10 7.01
C THR A 1018 -27.92 -25.96 5.89
N PHE A 1019 -26.82 -25.21 6.09
CA PHE A 1019 -25.63 -25.18 5.18
C PHE A 1019 -25.18 -26.58 4.93
N ASN A 1020 -25.16 -27.12 3.72
CA ASN A 1020 -24.76 -28.52 3.60
C ASN A 1020 -25.56 -29.44 4.57
N GLY A 1021 -26.75 -29.03 5.01
CA GLY A 1021 -27.41 -29.56 6.21
C GLY A 1021 -27.03 -28.92 7.56
N MET A 1022 -25.73 -28.68 7.81
CA MET A 1022 -25.11 -28.04 8.98
C MET A 1022 -25.96 -26.89 9.51
N ALA A 1023 -26.48 -27.05 10.74
CA ALA A 1023 -27.62 -26.31 11.32
C ALA A 1023 -27.29 -24.89 11.76
N ARG A 1024 -26.67 -24.21 10.84
CA ARG A 1024 -26.65 -22.80 10.68
C ARG A 1024 -27.79 -22.14 11.46
N SER A 1025 -27.36 -21.45 12.53
CA SER A 1025 -28.07 -20.62 13.50
C SER A 1025 -28.43 -19.16 13.08
N ARG A 1026 -27.53 -18.12 12.95
CA ARG A 1026 -27.39 -16.95 11.96
C ARG A 1026 -25.93 -16.43 11.55
N ILE A 1027 -24.80 -17.20 11.42
CA ILE A 1027 -23.75 -17.26 10.31
C ILE A 1027 -22.49 -18.18 10.50
N ALA A 1028 -21.82 -18.79 9.46
CA ALA A 1028 -20.37 -19.27 9.41
C ALA A 1028 -19.94 -20.03 8.09
N ARG A 1029 -18.65 -20.24 7.72
CA ARG A 1029 -18.14 -20.12 6.29
C ARG A 1029 -17.49 -21.31 5.56
N LEU A 1030 -16.87 -20.94 4.43
CA LEU A 1030 -16.02 -21.58 3.42
C LEU A 1030 -14.53 -21.10 3.31
N ASN A 1031 -13.69 -21.70 2.42
CA ASN A 1031 -12.31 -21.37 1.96
C ASN A 1031 -12.20 -20.91 0.46
N ALA A 1032 -11.02 -20.43 0.05
CA ALA A 1032 -10.64 -19.74 -1.19
C ALA A 1032 -11.44 -20.04 -2.46
N ASN A 1033 -11.28 -21.21 -3.07
CA ASN A 1033 -12.03 -21.63 -4.23
C ASN A 1033 -13.44 -22.19 -3.97
N GLY A 1034 -14.22 -21.79 -2.93
CA GLY A 1034 -15.70 -21.99 -2.89
C GLY A 1034 -16.47 -22.76 -1.76
N SER A 1035 -15.93 -23.21 -0.61
CA SER A 1035 -16.58 -24.18 0.34
C SER A 1035 -16.17 -24.26 1.83
N LEU A 1036 -16.97 -24.87 2.72
CA LEU A 1036 -16.74 -25.16 4.16
C LEU A 1036 -15.32 -25.00 4.76
N ASP A 1037 -15.25 -24.18 5.80
CA ASP A 1037 -14.10 -23.73 6.62
C ASP A 1037 -14.22 -24.33 8.05
N THR A 1038 -13.14 -24.46 8.85
CA THR A 1038 -13.15 -24.94 10.26
C THR A 1038 -12.67 -24.09 11.47
N SER A 1039 -11.86 -23.00 11.37
CA SER A 1039 -11.62 -21.95 12.44
C SER A 1039 -12.14 -20.40 12.66
N PHE A 1040 -13.06 -19.45 12.18
CA PHE A 1040 -14.26 -18.95 11.33
C PHE A 1040 -15.77 -19.30 11.65
N ASP A 1041 -16.36 -18.93 12.82
CA ASP A 1041 -17.75 -19.26 13.28
C ASP A 1041 -18.30 -18.48 14.56
N PRO A 1042 -19.60 -18.42 15.04
CA PRO A 1042 -20.08 -17.43 16.07
C PRO A 1042 -21.21 -17.62 17.17
N GLY A 1043 -21.96 -18.72 17.43
CA GLY A 1043 -22.79 -18.81 18.70
C GLY A 1043 -24.20 -19.48 18.91
N THR A 1044 -24.92 -19.59 20.05
CA THR A 1044 -26.30 -20.23 20.11
C THR A 1044 -27.50 -19.29 20.27
N GLY A 1045 -27.48 -18.06 19.71
CA GLY A 1045 -28.57 -17.09 19.97
C GLY A 1045 -29.32 -16.32 18.87
N ALA A 1046 -29.20 -16.53 17.52
CA ALA A 1046 -29.81 -15.84 16.33
C ALA A 1046 -31.18 -16.25 15.44
N SER A 1047 -32.35 -15.70 14.89
CA SER A 1047 -33.40 -14.57 14.52
C SER A 1047 -33.74 -13.90 13.09
N GLY A 1048 -33.31 -12.68 12.68
CA GLY A 1048 -33.87 -11.75 11.61
C GLY A 1048 -32.89 -10.87 10.71
N ALA A 1049 -33.20 -9.55 10.49
CA ALA A 1049 -32.85 -8.46 9.48
C ALA A 1049 -31.49 -7.69 9.16
N VAL A 1050 -30.54 -8.06 8.27
CA VAL A 1050 -29.17 -7.39 8.10
C VAL A 1050 -28.90 -6.52 6.77
N TYR A 1051 -27.72 -5.94 6.37
CA TYR A 1051 -27.36 -5.43 4.96
C TYR A 1051 -25.82 -5.31 4.56
N SER A 1052 -25.12 -4.17 4.26
CA SER A 1052 -23.78 -4.13 3.54
C SER A 1052 -22.45 -4.32 4.37
N ILE A 1053 -21.15 -4.07 3.93
CA ILE A 1053 -19.86 -3.85 4.69
C ILE A 1053 -18.53 -3.53 3.78
N ALA A 1054 -17.31 -2.96 4.20
CA ALA A 1054 -16.03 -2.65 3.38
C ALA A 1054 -14.56 -2.71 4.06
N VAL A 1055 -13.32 -2.71 3.37
CA VAL A 1055 -12.02 -3.38 3.95
C VAL A 1055 -10.39 -3.16 3.96
N GLN A 1056 -9.54 -3.66 4.98
CA GLN A 1056 -8.66 -3.08 6.17
C GLN A 1056 -7.13 -3.46 6.23
N SER A 1057 -6.41 -3.15 7.34
CA SER A 1057 -5.04 -3.48 7.78
C SER A 1057 -4.83 -4.62 8.85
N ASP A 1058 -4.97 -4.32 10.16
CA ASP A 1058 -4.68 -5.03 11.44
C ASP A 1058 -5.40 -6.33 11.97
N GLY A 1059 -6.46 -6.89 11.37
CA GLY A 1059 -7.28 -7.98 11.95
C GLY A 1059 -8.79 -7.82 12.13
N ARG A 1060 -9.20 -6.83 12.91
CA ARG A 1060 -10.48 -6.61 13.62
C ARG A 1060 -11.64 -5.97 12.86
N VAL A 1061 -12.88 -6.30 13.18
CA VAL A 1061 -13.83 -6.87 12.21
C VAL A 1061 -15.31 -6.52 12.02
N PHE A 1062 -15.79 -5.29 11.93
CA PHE A 1062 -17.11 -4.86 12.44
C PHE A 1062 -18.35 -5.40 11.63
N VAL A 1063 -19.65 -5.03 11.80
CA VAL A 1063 -20.73 -5.40 10.81
C VAL A 1063 -21.96 -4.51 10.67
N GLY A 1064 -22.90 -4.85 9.75
CA GLY A 1064 -24.26 -4.61 10.20
C GLY A 1064 -25.54 -5.38 9.80
N GLY A 1065 -26.49 -5.56 10.78
CA GLY A 1065 -27.98 -5.85 10.82
C GLY A 1065 -28.90 -5.82 12.12
N ASP A 1066 -30.23 -6.07 12.01
CA ASP A 1066 -31.40 -6.14 13.00
C ASP A 1066 -31.29 -6.97 14.25
N PHE A 1067 -30.32 -6.61 15.07
CA PHE A 1067 -29.99 -7.28 16.30
C PHE A 1067 -31.11 -7.04 17.43
N THR A 1068 -30.87 -6.87 18.75
CA THR A 1068 -31.76 -7.10 19.97
C THR A 1068 -31.30 -8.25 20.91
N THR A 1069 -32.16 -9.11 21.53
CA THR A 1069 -31.98 -9.91 22.80
C THR A 1069 -31.56 -11.44 22.72
N PHE A 1070 -30.28 -11.84 22.54
CA PHE A 1070 -29.90 -13.21 22.05
C PHE A 1070 -29.28 -14.05 23.15
N ASN A 1071 -29.98 -15.13 23.52
CA ASN A 1071 -30.15 -15.58 24.91
C ASN A 1071 -30.50 -14.41 25.87
N GLY A 1072 -29.68 -13.35 25.88
CA GLY A 1072 -30.12 -12.00 26.19
C GLY A 1072 -29.13 -10.87 25.86
N THR A 1073 -28.04 -11.11 25.13
CA THR A 1073 -27.04 -10.06 24.90
C THR A 1073 -27.69 -9.11 23.88
N THR A 1074 -28.32 -8.08 24.47
CA THR A 1074 -29.33 -7.17 23.91
C THR A 1074 -28.67 -6.01 23.23
N ARG A 1075 -27.90 -6.25 22.16
CA ARG A 1075 -27.17 -5.21 21.43
C ARG A 1075 -27.34 -5.43 19.84
N ASN A 1076 -26.43 -5.14 18.88
CA ASN A 1076 -26.23 -5.16 17.38
C ASN A 1076 -24.73 -4.97 17.13
N ILE A 1077 -24.26 -4.00 16.35
CA ILE A 1077 -22.85 -3.76 16.04
C ILE A 1077 -21.93 -3.93 17.22
N ALA A 1078 -20.85 -4.61 16.87
CA ALA A 1078 -19.64 -4.87 17.59
C ALA A 1078 -18.50 -4.53 16.61
N ARG A 1079 -17.24 -4.59 17.03
CA ARG A 1079 -16.15 -4.64 16.08
C ARG A 1079 -15.79 -6.04 15.75
N LEU A 1080 -15.71 -6.96 16.67
CA LEU A 1080 -15.37 -8.34 16.35
C LEU A 1080 -13.90 -8.74 16.14
N SER A 1081 -13.61 -9.95 16.62
CA SER A 1081 -12.30 -10.55 16.76
C SER A 1081 -11.97 -11.90 16.08
N ALA A 1082 -10.66 -12.13 15.96
CA ALA A 1082 -9.89 -12.98 15.05
C ALA A 1082 -10.66 -14.16 14.51
N ASN A 1083 -10.79 -15.20 15.29
CA ASN A 1083 -11.40 -16.47 14.94
C ASN A 1083 -12.90 -16.38 14.62
N GLY A 1084 -13.73 -15.66 15.37
CA GLY A 1084 -15.19 -15.84 15.28
C GLY A 1084 -16.11 -15.08 16.24
N SER A 1085 -15.59 -14.09 16.97
CA SER A 1085 -16.42 -13.32 17.90
C SER A 1085 -15.96 -11.87 18.02
N LEU A 1086 -15.74 -11.19 19.18
CA LEU A 1086 -16.72 -10.15 19.53
C LEU A 1086 -16.38 -8.72 20.05
N ASP A 1087 -16.26 -8.39 21.36
CA ASP A 1087 -16.05 -6.99 21.92
C ASP A 1087 -15.82 -6.95 23.48
N LEU A 1088 -14.84 -6.31 24.18
CA LEU A 1088 -15.08 -5.71 25.56
C LEU A 1088 -14.65 -4.22 25.98
N SER A 1089 -13.68 -3.48 25.37
CA SER A 1089 -13.42 -1.99 25.26
C SER A 1089 -14.08 -0.90 24.25
N PHE A 1090 -15.15 -1.14 23.42
CA PHE A 1090 -16.15 -0.49 22.43
C PHE A 1090 -17.72 -0.35 22.74
N THR A 1091 -18.47 0.80 22.74
CA THR A 1091 -20.01 0.89 22.89
C THR A 1091 -20.73 2.14 22.27
N ALA A 1092 -22.08 2.35 22.28
CA ALA A 1092 -22.90 3.55 21.78
C ALA A 1092 -24.44 3.60 22.22
N GLY A 1093 -25.54 3.89 21.43
CA GLY A 1093 -26.93 4.06 22.02
C GLY A 1093 -28.29 3.98 21.25
N ILE A 1094 -29.42 4.40 21.93
CA ILE A 1094 -30.98 4.30 22.06
C ILE A 1094 -32.16 4.17 20.90
N PRO A 1095 -33.54 4.00 21.14
CA PRO A 1095 -34.68 3.37 20.27
C PRO A 1095 -35.31 4.00 18.97
N ILE A 1096 -35.81 3.38 17.83
CA ILE A 1096 -35.71 2.08 17.03
C ILE A 1096 -36.16 2.16 15.49
N GLY A 1097 -35.39 1.67 14.49
CA GLY A 1097 -35.68 1.28 13.04
C GLY A 1097 -34.40 1.14 12.05
N ASN A 1098 -34.20 0.14 11.12
CA ASN A 1098 -33.12 -0.40 10.13
C ASN A 1098 -31.86 0.31 9.35
N ILE A 1099 -30.54 -0.05 9.48
CA ILE A 1099 -29.44 0.31 8.46
C ILE A 1099 -29.60 -0.29 7.10
N TYR A 1100 -28.73 0.01 6.11
CA TYR A 1100 -28.42 -0.79 4.92
C TYR A 1100 -26.97 -0.68 4.21
N SER A 1101 -25.97 0.24 4.42
CA SER A 1101 -24.57 0.15 3.80
C SER A 1101 -23.49 1.06 4.41
N LEU A 1102 -22.14 0.83 4.40
CA LEU A 1102 -21.11 1.77 4.89
C LEU A 1102 -19.58 1.67 4.38
N ALA A 1103 -18.67 2.59 4.82
CA ALA A 1103 -17.16 2.53 4.80
C ALA A 1103 -16.39 3.50 5.77
N VAL A 1104 -15.11 3.25 6.15
CA VAL A 1104 -14.27 3.92 7.24
C VAL A 1104 -12.91 4.39 6.66
N GLN A 1105 -12.18 5.31 7.34
CA GLN A 1105 -11.05 6.19 6.94
C GLN A 1105 -9.65 5.59 7.03
N ARG A 1106 -8.69 6.30 6.44
CA ARG A 1106 -7.27 6.19 6.83
C ARG A 1106 -6.94 6.69 8.25
N ASP A 1107 -7.71 7.61 8.84
CA ASP A 1107 -7.29 8.42 10.01
C ASP A 1107 -7.75 7.90 11.40
N GLY A 1108 -8.32 6.71 11.47
CA GLY A 1108 -8.95 6.23 12.71
C GLY A 1108 -10.44 6.56 12.84
N LYS A 1109 -11.13 7.17 11.82
CA LYS A 1109 -12.59 7.48 11.81
C LYS A 1109 -13.47 6.82 10.74
N VAL A 1110 -14.83 6.83 10.83
CA VAL A 1110 -15.77 6.02 9.97
C VAL A 1110 -17.16 6.70 9.84
N LEU A 1111 -18.35 6.04 9.82
CA LEU A 1111 -19.55 6.55 9.15
C LEU A 1111 -20.95 5.88 9.34
N VAL A 1112 -22.12 6.58 9.19
CA VAL A 1112 -23.54 6.09 9.41
C VAL A 1112 -24.79 6.58 8.54
N GLY A 1113 -25.64 5.78 7.84
CA GLY A 1113 -26.71 6.20 6.84
C GLY A 1113 -27.93 5.29 6.60
N GLY A 1114 -29.12 5.82 6.11
CA GLY A 1114 -30.69 5.60 5.91
C GLY A 1114 -32.06 4.69 6.46
N LEU A 1115 -32.70 3.94 7.57
CA LEU A 1115 -32.97 3.60 9.16
C LEU A 1115 -33.22 4.50 10.54
N PHE A 1116 -32.27 4.97 11.35
CA PHE A 1116 -32.21 6.18 12.31
C PHE A 1116 -33.34 6.68 13.29
N THR A 1117 -33.04 7.12 14.53
CA THR A 1117 -33.67 8.24 15.32
C THR A 1117 -32.87 8.56 16.60
N ILE A 1118 -32.04 9.61 16.67
CA ILE A 1118 -31.46 10.14 17.93
C ILE A 1118 -32.18 11.45 18.35
N ASN A 1119 -32.10 11.88 19.62
CA ASN A 1119 -32.34 13.28 20.01
C ASN A 1119 -31.21 13.82 20.96
N PHE A 1120 -30.66 15.05 20.72
CA PHE A 1120 -29.44 15.69 21.30
C PHE A 1120 -29.78 16.36 22.61
N ILE A 1121 -28.72 16.44 23.40
CA ILE A 1121 -28.34 17.56 24.25
C ILE A 1121 -28.59 18.97 23.61
N ASP A 1122 -28.15 19.29 22.38
CA ASP A 1122 -28.40 20.57 21.65
C ASP A 1122 -29.82 20.75 21.05
N GLY A 1123 -30.67 19.72 21.06
CA GLY A 1123 -32.06 19.72 20.57
C GLY A 1123 -32.30 19.79 19.05
N THR A 1124 -31.34 20.18 18.22
CA THR A 1124 -31.59 20.43 16.79
C THR A 1124 -31.67 19.11 16.04
N LYS A 1125 -32.87 18.54 15.82
CA LYS A 1125 -33.04 17.16 15.30
C LYS A 1125 -32.05 16.88 14.21
N ARG A 1126 -31.12 15.96 14.45
CA ARG A 1126 -30.48 15.27 13.38
C ARG A 1126 -31.50 14.30 12.86
N ASN A 1127 -31.31 13.92 11.63
CA ASN A 1127 -32.22 13.09 10.92
C ASN A 1127 -31.22 12.37 10.01
N HIS A 1128 -31.01 11.13 10.33
CA HIS A 1128 -30.55 10.06 9.53
C HIS A 1128 -29.25 10.09 8.71
N ILE A 1129 -28.27 10.81 9.26
CA ILE A 1129 -26.87 10.49 9.04
C ILE A 1129 -26.06 10.79 10.30
N ALA A 1130 -24.91 10.13 10.51
CA ALA A 1130 -23.70 10.79 11.05
C ALA A 1130 -22.43 9.90 10.93
N ARG A 1131 -21.51 10.07 11.87
CA ARG A 1131 -20.24 9.37 12.18
C ARG A 1131 -20.15 9.38 13.73
N LEU A 1132 -19.25 8.58 14.29
CA LEU A 1132 -18.95 8.32 15.71
C LEU A 1132 -17.43 8.12 15.94
N ASN A 1133 -16.90 8.11 17.18
CA ASN A 1133 -15.44 8.10 17.46
C ASN A 1133 -14.77 6.78 17.71
N ALA A 1134 -13.45 6.80 17.90
CA ALA A 1134 -12.50 5.71 17.80
C ALA A 1134 -13.00 4.53 18.60
N ASP A 1135 -13.47 4.84 19.79
CA ASP A 1135 -13.85 3.91 20.80
C ASP A 1135 -15.39 3.65 20.89
N GLY A 1136 -16.29 4.47 20.29
CA GLY A 1136 -17.67 4.71 20.78
C GLY A 1136 -18.74 5.46 19.94
N SER A 1137 -18.93 6.71 20.34
CA SER A 1137 -20.15 7.53 20.29
C SER A 1137 -20.09 8.65 19.25
N LEU A 1138 -21.09 9.51 19.22
CA LEU A 1138 -21.33 10.83 18.60
C LEU A 1138 -20.31 12.01 18.91
N ASP A 1139 -19.81 13.07 18.15
CA ASP A 1139 -19.52 14.62 18.36
C ASP A 1139 -19.92 15.74 17.32
N LEU A 1140 -19.07 16.69 16.94
CA LEU A 1140 -19.37 18.13 16.89
C LEU A 1140 -18.63 19.00 15.81
N THR A 1141 -18.20 18.41 14.67
CA THR A 1141 -17.91 19.00 13.33
C THR A 1141 -18.48 18.23 12.09
N TYR A 1142 -18.90 16.95 12.15
CA TYR A 1142 -19.75 16.24 11.17
C TYR A 1142 -21.10 17.02 10.78
N GLY A 1143 -21.08 18.14 10.01
CA GLY A 1143 -21.88 18.62 8.80
C GLY A 1143 -23.35 19.22 8.58
N GLY A 1144 -24.39 19.25 9.45
CA GLY A 1144 -25.76 19.78 9.08
C GLY A 1144 -26.78 18.84 8.33
N SER A 1145 -28.03 19.28 7.98
CA SER A 1145 -29.36 18.58 8.20
C SER A 1145 -30.51 18.02 7.19
N GLY A 1146 -30.49 16.75 6.73
CA GLY A 1146 -31.33 15.75 5.93
C GLY A 1146 -32.84 15.38 5.65
N ALA A 1147 -33.09 14.11 5.18
CA ALA A 1147 -33.80 13.42 4.02
C ALA A 1147 -35.16 12.56 3.76
N ASN A 1148 -36.41 12.86 4.12
CA ASN A 1148 -37.60 11.98 4.33
C ASN A 1148 -37.83 10.52 3.71
N PHE A 1149 -37.16 9.90 2.67
CA PHE A 1149 -37.06 8.38 2.49
C PHE A 1149 -35.67 7.71 2.01
N SER A 1150 -35.35 6.42 2.31
CA SER A 1150 -34.36 5.27 1.96
C SER A 1150 -32.88 5.38 1.41
N VAL A 1151 -31.96 4.34 1.29
CA VAL A 1151 -30.53 4.45 0.66
C VAL A 1151 -29.59 3.24 0.36
N TYR A 1152 -29.64 2.17 1.13
CA TYR A 1152 -29.03 0.89 0.83
C TYR A 1152 -27.50 0.64 0.56
N ALA A 1153 -26.61 1.56 0.11
CA ALA A 1153 -25.35 1.15 -0.59
C ALA A 1153 -24.10 2.16 -0.79
N LEU A 1154 -22.78 1.92 -0.53
CA LEU A 1154 -21.58 2.87 -0.67
C LEU A 1154 -20.06 2.41 -0.92
N ALA A 1155 -19.09 3.36 -1.22
CA ALA A 1155 -17.64 3.19 -1.64
C ALA A 1155 -16.57 4.34 -1.32
N LEU A 1156 -15.21 4.17 -1.50
CA LEU A 1156 -14.03 5.02 -1.00
C LEU A 1156 -13.19 5.92 -2.01
N GLN A 1157 -12.63 7.10 -1.61
CA GLN A 1157 -11.97 8.10 -2.49
C GLN A 1157 -10.49 8.42 -2.23
N PRO A 1158 -9.66 8.43 -3.31
CA PRO A 1158 -8.29 8.92 -3.29
C PRO A 1158 -8.03 10.44 -3.12
N ASP A 1159 -9.00 11.35 -3.30
CA ASP A 1159 -8.78 12.79 -3.01
C ASP A 1159 -9.33 13.24 -1.66
N GLY A 1160 -10.11 12.37 -1.01
CA GLY A 1160 -10.80 12.69 0.21
C GLY A 1160 -12.16 13.37 0.07
N LYS A 1161 -12.93 13.10 -0.98
CA LYS A 1161 -14.37 13.44 -1.10
C LYS A 1161 -15.26 12.18 -1.07
N VAL A 1162 -16.61 12.24 -1.13
CA VAL A 1162 -17.52 11.05 -1.15
C VAL A 1162 -18.96 11.26 -1.77
N LEU A 1163 -20.17 10.77 -1.36
CA LEU A 1163 -21.22 10.17 -2.25
C LEU A 1163 -22.67 9.77 -1.65
N ILE A 1164 -23.92 10.23 -2.03
CA ILE A 1164 -25.37 9.79 -1.64
C ILE A 1164 -26.54 10.16 -2.58
N GLY A 1165 -27.55 9.32 -2.92
CA GLY A 1165 -28.72 9.74 -3.73
C GLY A 1165 -29.82 8.70 -3.89
N GLY A 1166 -30.86 8.89 -4.73
CA GLY A 1166 -32.02 7.94 -4.95
C GLY A 1166 -33.43 8.53 -5.23
N GLU A 1167 -34.52 8.50 -4.43
CA GLU A 1167 -35.82 9.22 -4.63
C GLU A 1167 -36.11 10.47 -3.79
N PHE A 1168 -36.33 10.41 -2.48
CA PHE A 1168 -36.43 11.48 -1.43
C PHE A 1168 -36.86 12.95 -1.73
N THR A 1169 -38.00 13.49 -1.26
CA THR A 1169 -38.66 14.83 -1.53
C THR A 1169 -37.82 16.12 -1.34
N ASN A 1170 -36.50 16.03 -1.25
CA ASN A 1170 -35.61 17.17 -1.11
C ASN A 1170 -34.13 16.79 -1.32
N ILE A 1171 -33.16 17.72 -1.26
CA ILE A 1171 -31.90 17.61 -0.49
C ILE A 1171 -31.24 18.96 -0.10
N ASN A 1172 -30.96 19.24 1.19
CA ASN A 1172 -30.44 20.52 1.74
C ASN A 1172 -31.45 21.67 1.73
N GLY A 1173 -32.73 21.35 1.71
CA GLY A 1173 -33.82 22.27 1.35
C GLY A 1173 -33.88 22.40 -0.17
N ALA A 1174 -32.69 22.40 -0.74
CA ALA A 1174 -32.26 22.16 -2.09
C ALA A 1174 -32.66 20.78 -2.72
N GLY A 1175 -31.89 20.19 -3.66
CA GLY A 1175 -31.96 18.73 -3.92
C GLY A 1175 -31.69 18.10 -5.30
N ARG A 1176 -31.89 16.77 -5.37
CA ARG A 1176 -31.13 15.76 -6.18
C ARG A 1176 -31.97 14.58 -6.74
N ASN A 1177 -31.44 13.37 -7.00
CA ASN A 1177 -32.12 12.08 -7.44
C ASN A 1177 -32.39 11.32 -8.98
N ARG A 1178 -32.30 10.12 -8.29
CA ARG A 1178 -31.43 8.94 -8.28
C ARG A 1178 -29.97 9.26 -8.47
N ILE A 1179 -29.47 10.14 -7.60
CA ILE A 1179 -28.08 10.49 -7.33
C ILE A 1179 -27.93 11.64 -6.33
N ALA A 1180 -26.79 11.75 -5.63
CA ALA A 1180 -25.92 12.95 -5.47
C ALA A 1180 -24.58 12.83 -4.67
N ARG A 1181 -23.45 13.14 -5.32
CA ARG A 1181 -22.12 13.10 -4.70
C ARG A 1181 -22.06 13.90 -3.40
N LEU A 1182 -21.09 13.57 -2.55
CA LEU A 1182 -20.59 14.52 -1.59
C LEU A 1182 -19.04 14.72 -1.57
N THR A 1183 -18.51 15.60 -0.74
CA THR A 1183 -17.06 15.96 -0.76
C THR A 1183 -16.36 15.58 0.55
N THR A 1184 -15.40 16.37 1.09
CA THR A 1184 -14.82 16.22 2.46
C THR A 1184 -15.75 16.31 3.75
N ASN A 1185 -16.20 17.50 4.21
CA ASN A 1185 -16.98 17.86 5.44
C ASN A 1185 -18.55 18.37 5.65
N GLY A 1186 -19.62 18.39 4.79
CA GLY A 1186 -20.92 19.20 4.86
C GLY A 1186 -22.29 18.85 4.10
N GLY A 1187 -22.57 19.20 2.82
CA GLY A 1187 -23.72 18.72 1.97
C GLY A 1187 -23.57 18.99 0.44
N VAL A 1188 -24.27 18.33 -0.50
CA VAL A 1188 -23.94 17.96 -1.95
C VAL A 1188 -23.15 18.90 -2.88
N ASP A 1189 -22.72 18.32 -4.03
CA ASP A 1189 -21.63 18.66 -4.94
C ASP A 1189 -21.94 19.04 -6.46
N ALA A 1190 -21.02 19.63 -7.28
CA ALA A 1190 -21.20 20.45 -8.52
C ALA A 1190 -20.89 20.00 -10.01
N SER A 1191 -20.39 18.80 -10.32
CA SER A 1191 -19.66 18.46 -11.57
C SER A 1191 -19.57 16.97 -11.87
N PHE A 1192 -20.13 16.65 -13.03
CA PHE A 1192 -20.86 15.48 -13.48
C PHE A 1192 -22.36 15.57 -13.04
N ASP A 1193 -23.32 14.89 -13.67
CA ASP A 1193 -24.79 15.18 -13.55
C ASP A 1193 -25.60 13.92 -13.80
N PRO A 1194 -26.92 14.00 -13.64
CA PRO A 1194 -27.83 13.35 -14.58
C PRO A 1194 -29.07 14.18 -14.97
N GLY A 1195 -29.59 15.08 -14.12
CA GLY A 1195 -30.93 15.71 -14.16
C GLY A 1195 -32.03 15.28 -13.16
N THR A 1196 -33.32 15.43 -13.52
CA THR A 1196 -34.56 15.08 -12.78
C THR A 1196 -35.45 14.05 -13.50
N GLY A 1197 -35.76 12.89 -12.94
CA GLY A 1197 -36.83 12.04 -13.47
C GLY A 1197 -38.17 12.75 -13.38
N ALA A 1198 -38.98 12.69 -14.44
CA ALA A 1198 -40.33 13.24 -14.35
C ALA A 1198 -41.13 12.54 -13.23
N ASN A 1199 -42.01 13.30 -12.57
CA ASN A 1199 -42.93 12.73 -11.59
C ASN A 1199 -43.84 11.68 -12.22
N SER A 1200 -43.67 10.41 -11.85
CA SER A 1200 -44.64 9.34 -12.10
C SER A 1200 -45.10 8.75 -10.76
N VAL A 1201 -46.26 9.21 -10.29
CA VAL A 1201 -46.93 8.73 -9.08
C VAL A 1201 -47.38 7.27 -9.28
N VAL A 1202 -47.04 6.39 -8.33
CA VAL A 1202 -47.94 5.65 -7.42
C VAL A 1202 -47.08 5.09 -6.29
#